data_AF-A0A4Q4TQI5-F1
#
_entry.id   AF-A0A4Q4TQI5-F1
#
_cell.length_a   1.000
_cell.length_b   1.000
_cell.length_c   1.000
_cell.angle_alpha   90.00
_cell.angle_beta   90.00
_cell.angle_gamma   90.00
#
_symmetry.space_group_name_H-M   'P 1'
#
loop_
_entity.id
_entity.type
_entity.pdbx_description
1 polymer ?
#
loop_
_entity_poly.entity_id
_entity_poly.type
_entity_poly.pdbx_seq_one_letter_code
_entity_poly.pdbx_strand_id
1 'polypeptide(L)'
;MKDFLARVVAAALAISLPVCLEATPTPSDIASSASSHGHAIRQTAQTPYRVRLYSAKARDLAEPDYSTWKVTDGPSSNTTIGPLSLSLSPSDGATLTGGEYKVSYRRFVASLGERVVGQGVTTNEDNGSGSSITLSISGLDAGEHSLLAWHNTWHNLQSLSSLDIAVDGSTVATDVAQSVRVDNIWETASSYVKFEVDGPSQEVQVTYKPTADDGLVYINGFEIDTPGLGQQITFPTPHHRDERIQLRGGDSTTASWNGPSGLEGVTYDVYLGTTADNLTVVTQGLTETSVELTGLNTFDMYYWRVDVVANGTTYVGRTFFFRAAQLAFPGAEGYGRFARGGRGGKVVKVTSLEDTTEPGTLRYALTVATGPRIVIFDVGGVITTKSRMSVNSQYITIAGQTAPGKGIAVQGMPLGLSGASDVIVRHMRVRPGRVSGQTIDGMGMQGSNHCIFDRCSIGWTIDEAFSSRSAYNITLQRTMISEPLNIAGHKNYPEGRKHGFAATVGGDVGSFHHNLIAHAEGRSWSMGGGLDSAGFFAGRLDLRNNVVYNWGSRVTDGGAKEVNFVGNYYQPGPQSRPTYALKAQYEDGLPGKQQYHCAGNSMPGHFDQDSVQYPDGDGTGITKNIACFADVTIDPAPTYQKFFPEPFFEAYVETHTSTEAYKLVLSDSGASQPVRDDHDRRIVRETLTNTTTYVGSVSGEKGLIDHEDDAGGLEDFPAVVRPVSWDADGDGIADWWDGSTGGEGYTPIEGYLNFMADPHAFVAPSGTVEIDLAAELAAGFSDKPAFAVSGATKGKVTVSGSVATYVAGTEAGIDRFEVEISDAEGSSYTRSFGVAVFGGAEDVQ
;
A
#
# COMPACT_ATOMS: atom_id res chain seq x y z
N MET A 1 -47.23 8.03 59.89
CA MET A 1 -47.62 8.85 61.07
C MET A 1 -46.50 9.85 61.27
N LYS A 2 -46.72 11.12 60.89
CA LYS A 2 -46.88 12.26 61.83
C LYS A 2 -45.54 12.64 62.47
N ASP A 3 -44.96 13.84 62.36
CA ASP A 3 -45.41 15.21 62.05
C ASP A 3 -44.20 15.96 61.45
N PHE A 4 -44.28 16.77 60.39
CA PHE A 4 -45.01 18.04 60.19
C PHE A 4 -44.43 19.25 60.95
N LEU A 5 -43.87 20.17 60.14
CA LEU A 5 -43.72 21.63 60.36
C LEU A 5 -42.69 22.10 61.41
N ALA A 6 -41.98 23.23 61.26
CA ALA A 6 -41.94 24.35 60.29
C ALA A 6 -40.63 25.11 60.60
N ARG A 7 -39.99 25.83 59.67
CA ARG A 7 -40.34 27.18 59.15
C ARG A 7 -39.27 27.55 58.09
N VAL A 8 -39.47 28.29 56.99
CA VAL A 8 -40.55 29.17 56.48
C VAL A 8 -40.16 29.53 55.01
N VAL A 9 -41.00 29.28 53.98
CA VAL A 9 -41.90 30.22 53.21
C VAL A 9 -41.10 31.22 52.33
N ALA A 10 -41.37 31.51 51.04
CA ALA A 10 -42.52 31.46 50.11
C ALA A 10 -41.95 31.57 48.66
N ALA A 11 -42.62 31.35 47.53
CA ALA A 11 -43.98 31.02 47.10
C ALA A 11 -43.87 30.55 45.61
N ALA A 12 -44.41 29.38 45.23
CA ALA A 12 -45.67 29.18 44.46
C ALA A 12 -45.62 29.73 43.01
N LEU A 13 -46.03 29.04 41.94
CA LEU A 13 -46.69 27.76 41.73
C LEU A 13 -46.55 27.38 40.23
N ALA A 14 -46.52 26.07 39.98
CA ALA A 14 -46.82 25.29 38.76
C ALA A 14 -47.22 25.98 37.43
N ILE A 15 -46.75 25.42 36.30
CA ILE A 15 -47.58 24.63 35.38
C ILE A 15 -46.67 23.84 34.39
N SER A 16 -47.12 22.62 34.12
CA SER A 16 -46.56 21.57 33.26
C SER A 16 -46.48 21.93 31.77
N LEU A 17 -45.40 21.46 31.14
CA LEU A 17 -45.10 21.44 29.70
C LEU A 17 -46.04 20.53 28.89
N PRO A 18 -46.19 20.84 27.59
CA PRO A 18 -46.04 19.80 26.57
C PRO A 18 -45.14 20.21 25.38
N VAL A 19 -44.30 19.26 24.97
CA VAL A 19 -43.97 18.82 23.59
C VAL A 19 -44.13 19.81 22.43
N CYS A 20 -43.02 20.16 21.75
CA CYS A 20 -42.71 19.84 20.33
C CYS A 20 -41.56 20.73 19.77
N LEU A 21 -40.79 20.13 18.86
CA LEU A 21 -39.99 20.67 17.73
C LEU A 21 -39.53 22.13 17.71
N GLU A 22 -38.25 22.35 17.37
CA GLU A 22 -37.75 23.33 16.38
C GLU A 22 -36.22 23.12 16.23
N ALA A 23 -35.68 22.86 15.03
CA ALA A 23 -35.35 23.78 13.93
C ALA A 23 -34.02 24.55 14.13
N THR A 24 -33.18 24.44 13.11
CA THR A 24 -31.82 24.97 12.91
C THR A 24 -31.68 26.50 13.04
N PRO A 25 -30.57 27.04 13.54
CA PRO A 25 -30.33 28.48 13.51
C PRO A 25 -29.48 28.94 12.32
N THR A 26 -29.96 29.99 11.65
CA THR A 26 -29.20 30.90 10.76
C THR A 26 -28.50 32.00 11.57
N PRO A 27 -27.31 32.48 11.19
CA PRO A 27 -26.70 33.64 11.83
C PRO A 27 -26.83 34.92 10.98
N SER A 28 -27.19 36.03 11.63
CA SER A 28 -27.06 37.38 11.09
C SER A 28 -26.38 38.33 12.09
N ASP A 29 -25.44 39.10 11.54
CA ASP A 29 -24.98 40.44 11.90
C ASP A 29 -24.23 40.69 13.20
N ILE A 30 -22.90 40.82 13.08
CA ILE A 30 -22.14 41.90 13.73
C ILE A 30 -21.10 42.45 12.72
N ALA A 31 -21.24 43.72 12.37
CA ALA A 31 -20.23 44.49 11.65
C ALA A 31 -19.73 45.64 12.56
N SER A 32 -18.40 45.83 12.65
CA SER A 32 -17.76 47.09 12.22
C SER A 32 -16.24 47.11 12.46
N SER A 33 -15.57 47.73 11.48
CA SER A 33 -14.30 48.48 11.49
C SER A 33 -12.94 47.74 11.44
N ALA A 34 -12.35 47.68 10.23
CA ALA A 34 -10.94 48.02 9.99
C ALA A 34 -10.68 48.43 8.52
N SER A 35 -10.11 49.63 8.39
CA SER A 35 -9.42 50.33 7.30
C SER A 35 -9.40 49.81 5.85
N SER A 36 -9.79 50.72 4.96
CA SER A 36 -9.61 50.76 3.52
C SER A 36 -8.15 50.71 3.05
N HIS A 37 -7.77 49.67 2.31
CA HIS A 37 -6.83 49.72 1.18
C HIS A 37 -7.39 48.77 0.10
N GLY A 38 -7.55 49.29 -1.12
CA GLY A 38 -8.36 48.70 -2.19
C GLY A 38 -8.03 47.24 -2.49
N HIS A 39 -9.00 46.37 -2.25
CA HIS A 39 -8.99 45.00 -2.76
C HIS A 39 -9.58 45.01 -4.17
N ALA A 40 -8.76 44.61 -5.14
CA ALA A 40 -9.25 44.17 -6.44
C ALA A 40 -10.24 43.03 -6.22
N ILE A 41 -11.35 43.08 -6.96
CA ILE A 41 -12.43 42.10 -6.96
C ILE A 41 -11.81 40.72 -7.27
N ARG A 42 -11.80 39.81 -6.29
CA ARG A 42 -11.52 38.39 -6.54
C ARG A 42 -12.67 37.87 -7.40
N GLN A 43 -12.43 37.77 -8.70
CA GLN A 43 -13.26 37.01 -9.61
C GLN A 43 -13.27 35.56 -9.08
N THR A 44 -14.41 35.08 -8.59
CA THR A 44 -14.58 33.66 -8.28
C THR A 44 -14.46 32.92 -9.60
N ALA A 45 -13.30 32.30 -9.85
CA ALA A 45 -13.09 31.48 -11.03
C ALA A 45 -14.16 30.38 -11.05
N GLN A 46 -14.90 30.28 -12.17
CA GLN A 46 -15.82 29.19 -12.41
C GLN A 46 -15.02 27.88 -12.36
N THR A 47 -15.53 26.85 -11.68
CA THR A 47 -14.83 25.57 -11.60
C THR A 47 -14.72 24.98 -13.01
N PRO A 48 -13.52 24.68 -13.52
CA PRO A 48 -13.35 24.22 -14.89
C PRO A 48 -13.96 22.84 -15.08
N TYR A 49 -14.58 22.61 -16.24
CA TYR A 49 -15.05 21.28 -16.62
C TYR A 49 -13.90 20.48 -17.20
N ARG A 50 -13.55 19.36 -16.58
CA ARG A 50 -12.49 18.46 -17.07
C ARG A 50 -13.08 17.15 -17.56
N VAL A 51 -12.85 16.83 -18.82
CA VAL A 51 -13.43 15.66 -19.48
C VAL A 51 -12.32 14.84 -20.13
N ARG A 52 -12.27 13.55 -19.81
CA ARG A 52 -11.44 12.58 -20.54
C ARG A 52 -12.30 11.73 -21.46
N LEU A 53 -11.80 11.45 -22.66
CA LEU A 53 -12.42 10.53 -23.61
C LEU A 53 -11.86 9.14 -23.41
N TYR A 54 -12.76 8.20 -23.14
CA TYR A 54 -12.43 6.83 -22.78
C TYR A 54 -12.98 5.86 -23.84
N SER A 55 -12.11 5.06 -24.45
CA SER A 55 -12.53 4.01 -25.39
C SER A 55 -13.27 2.90 -24.67
N ALA A 56 -14.44 2.50 -25.18
CA ALA A 56 -15.19 1.37 -24.63
C ALA A 56 -14.44 0.02 -24.69
N LYS A 57 -13.35 -0.08 -25.48
CA LYS A 57 -12.48 -1.26 -25.58
C LYS A 57 -11.34 -1.27 -24.54
N ALA A 58 -11.08 -0.13 -23.90
CA ALA A 58 -9.99 0.02 -22.96
C ALA A 58 -10.37 -0.49 -21.55
N ARG A 59 -9.39 -0.77 -20.70
CA ARG A 59 -9.65 -1.01 -19.27
C ARG A 59 -9.89 0.34 -18.58
N ASP A 60 -11.03 0.48 -17.91
CA ASP A 60 -11.34 1.69 -17.16
C ASP A 60 -10.52 1.74 -15.87
N LEU A 61 -9.51 2.62 -15.85
CA LEU A 61 -8.84 3.03 -14.64
C LEU A 61 -9.42 4.37 -14.20
N ALA A 62 -9.76 4.50 -12.92
CA ALA A 62 -10.27 5.74 -12.37
C ALA A 62 -9.30 6.91 -12.60
N GLU A 63 -9.82 8.07 -12.97
CA GLU A 63 -9.10 9.34 -12.99
C GLU A 63 -9.96 10.39 -12.28
N PRO A 64 -9.87 10.48 -10.94
CA PRO A 64 -10.80 11.27 -10.12
C PRO A 64 -10.94 12.75 -10.48
N ASP A 65 -9.95 13.35 -11.13
CA ASP A 65 -9.97 14.78 -11.48
C ASP A 65 -10.75 15.05 -12.78
N TYR A 66 -11.18 14.01 -13.50
CA TYR A 66 -11.83 14.11 -14.80
C TYR A 66 -13.15 13.35 -14.80
N SER A 67 -14.18 13.99 -15.35
CA SER A 67 -15.39 13.29 -15.76
C SER A 67 -15.05 12.37 -16.93
N THR A 68 -15.52 11.12 -16.87
CA THR A 68 -15.22 10.11 -17.90
C THR A 68 -16.33 10.06 -18.93
N TRP A 69 -16.03 10.39 -20.18
CA TRP A 69 -16.93 10.18 -21.30
C TRP A 69 -16.54 8.90 -22.03
N LYS A 70 -17.33 7.84 -21.83
CA LYS A 70 -17.18 6.58 -22.54
C LYS A 70 -17.69 6.70 -23.98
N VAL A 71 -16.78 6.55 -24.93
CA VAL A 71 -17.06 6.60 -26.36
C VAL A 71 -17.06 5.17 -26.92
N THR A 72 -18.21 4.77 -27.45
CA THR A 72 -18.40 3.52 -28.20
C THR A 72 -18.17 3.79 -29.68
N ASP A 73 -17.62 2.82 -30.40
CA ASP A 73 -17.47 2.92 -31.85
C ASP A 73 -18.82 3.21 -32.52
N GLY A 74 -18.85 4.19 -33.42
CA GLY A 74 -20.10 4.58 -34.08
C GLY A 74 -20.05 5.94 -34.77
N PRO A 75 -21.15 6.37 -35.40
CA PRO A 75 -21.22 7.63 -36.15
C PRO A 75 -21.32 8.87 -35.24
N SER A 76 -21.54 8.70 -33.94
CA SER A 76 -21.47 9.78 -32.95
C SER A 76 -21.42 9.19 -31.54
N SER A 77 -21.04 10.01 -30.57
CA SER A 77 -21.19 9.74 -29.14
C SER A 77 -21.78 10.98 -28.47
N ASN A 78 -22.60 10.79 -27.44
CA ASN A 78 -23.20 11.88 -26.67
C ASN A 78 -23.07 11.58 -25.18
N THR A 79 -22.92 12.61 -24.36
CA THR A 79 -22.94 12.51 -22.90
C THR A 79 -23.44 13.79 -22.26
N THR A 80 -23.74 13.74 -20.96
CA THR A 80 -24.04 14.90 -20.14
C THR A 80 -23.09 14.93 -18.95
N ILE A 81 -22.47 16.08 -18.69
CA ILE A 81 -21.54 16.29 -17.57
C ILE A 81 -21.95 17.59 -16.87
N GLY A 82 -22.56 17.45 -15.68
CA GLY A 82 -23.17 18.60 -15.01
C GLY A 82 -24.26 19.23 -15.90
N PRO A 83 -24.23 20.54 -16.16
CA PRO A 83 -25.17 21.19 -17.08
C PRO A 83 -24.80 20.99 -18.55
N LEU A 84 -23.60 20.48 -18.86
CA LEU A 84 -23.11 20.39 -20.23
C LEU A 84 -23.76 19.23 -20.97
N SER A 85 -24.32 19.51 -22.16
CA SER A 85 -24.66 18.49 -23.14
C SER A 85 -23.59 18.48 -24.23
N LEU A 86 -22.95 17.31 -24.40
CA LEU A 86 -21.76 17.14 -25.22
C LEU A 86 -22.02 16.10 -26.31
N SER A 87 -21.60 16.40 -27.54
CA SER A 87 -21.64 15.46 -28.66
C SER A 87 -20.31 15.43 -29.41
N LEU A 88 -19.88 14.24 -29.81
CA LEU A 88 -18.75 14.03 -30.71
C LEU A 88 -19.28 13.36 -31.98
N SER A 89 -19.02 13.97 -33.14
CA SER A 89 -19.42 13.41 -34.43
C SER A 89 -18.34 13.65 -35.49
N PRO A 90 -17.92 12.61 -36.22
CA PRO A 90 -17.03 12.77 -37.36
C PRO A 90 -17.80 13.21 -38.62
N SER A 91 -17.11 13.82 -39.58
CA SER A 91 -17.69 14.18 -40.88
C SER A 91 -17.77 13.00 -41.85
N ASP A 92 -18.40 13.23 -43.01
CA ASP A 92 -18.32 12.39 -44.21
C ASP A 92 -18.78 10.92 -44.04
N GLY A 93 -19.60 10.64 -43.02
CA GLY A 93 -20.09 9.30 -42.72
C GLY A 93 -19.04 8.38 -42.10
N ALA A 94 -17.91 8.93 -41.64
CA ALA A 94 -16.90 8.21 -40.88
C ALA A 94 -17.46 7.75 -39.51
N THR A 95 -16.69 6.89 -38.85
CA THR A 95 -17.05 6.38 -37.52
C THR A 95 -15.96 6.70 -36.52
N LEU A 96 -16.36 7.05 -35.30
CA LEU A 96 -15.47 7.13 -34.14
C LEU A 96 -15.00 5.72 -33.79
N THR A 97 -13.74 5.62 -33.41
CA THR A 97 -13.13 4.43 -32.79
C THR A 97 -12.17 4.90 -31.71
N GLY A 98 -11.97 4.10 -30.66
CA GLY A 98 -11.08 4.46 -29.57
C GLY A 98 -9.99 3.42 -29.32
N GLY A 99 -8.89 3.86 -28.72
CA GLY A 99 -7.80 2.98 -28.32
C GLY A 99 -7.03 3.48 -27.10
N GLU A 100 -5.93 2.80 -26.81
CA GLU A 100 -5.16 2.99 -25.59
C GLU A 100 -3.67 2.72 -25.80
N TYR A 101 -2.84 3.47 -25.08
CA TYR A 101 -1.45 3.14 -24.83
C TYR A 101 -1.31 2.53 -23.44
N LYS A 102 -0.86 1.27 -23.39
CA LYS A 102 -0.82 0.44 -22.18
C LYS A 102 0.11 0.95 -21.07
N VAL A 103 0.89 2.02 -21.31
CA VAL A 103 1.71 2.64 -20.25
C VAL A 103 0.84 3.17 -19.10
N SER A 104 -0.38 3.62 -19.40
CA SER A 104 -1.37 4.10 -18.42
C SER A 104 -1.72 3.05 -17.36
N TYR A 105 -1.61 1.75 -17.67
CA TYR A 105 -1.85 0.65 -16.73
C TYR A 105 -0.70 0.38 -15.76
N ARG A 106 0.48 0.95 -16.00
CA ARG A 106 1.67 0.71 -15.19
C ARG A 106 1.79 1.68 -14.03
N ARG A 107 1.11 2.82 -14.13
CA ARG A 107 1.19 3.85 -13.10
C ARG A 107 0.09 3.60 -12.09
N PHE A 108 0.51 3.13 -10.92
CA PHE A 108 -0.39 2.79 -9.83
C PHE A 108 -1.19 4.03 -9.40
N VAL A 109 -0.48 5.16 -9.22
CA VAL A 109 -1.06 6.48 -8.97
C VAL A 109 -0.88 7.33 -10.21
N ALA A 110 -1.97 7.96 -10.69
CA ALA A 110 -1.89 8.92 -11.77
C ALA A 110 -1.62 10.33 -11.22
N SER A 111 -0.57 10.97 -11.71
CA SER A 111 -0.07 12.25 -11.19
C SER A 111 0.25 13.28 -12.28
N LEU A 112 0.39 12.85 -13.54
CA LEU A 112 0.76 13.67 -14.69
C LEU A 112 -0.32 13.70 -15.79
N GLY A 113 -1.53 13.20 -15.52
CA GLY A 113 -2.62 13.11 -16.50
C GLY A 113 -2.39 12.02 -17.56
N GLU A 114 -1.53 11.04 -17.30
CA GLU A 114 -1.24 9.88 -18.16
C GLU A 114 -2.49 9.07 -18.55
N ARG A 115 -3.51 9.04 -17.69
CA ARG A 115 -4.79 8.34 -17.93
C ARG A 115 -5.74 9.16 -18.80
N VAL A 116 -5.46 10.46 -18.99
CA VAL A 116 -6.14 11.31 -19.95
C VAL A 116 -5.51 11.11 -21.32
N VAL A 117 -4.21 11.35 -21.46
CA VAL A 117 -3.54 11.36 -22.77
C VAL A 117 -3.16 9.97 -23.32
N GLY A 118 -3.15 8.94 -22.46
CA GLY A 118 -2.88 7.57 -22.87
C GLY A 118 -4.08 6.85 -23.49
N GLN A 119 -5.27 7.46 -23.50
CA GLN A 119 -6.50 6.91 -24.08
C GLN A 119 -7.19 8.00 -24.90
N GLY A 120 -8.04 7.62 -25.85
CA GLY A 120 -8.76 8.63 -26.63
C GLY A 120 -9.60 8.04 -27.75
N VAL A 121 -10.01 8.93 -28.64
CA VAL A 121 -10.88 8.66 -29.78
C VAL A 121 -10.23 9.23 -31.04
N THR A 122 -10.43 8.51 -32.15
CA THR A 122 -10.06 8.92 -33.49
C THR A 122 -11.14 8.52 -34.49
N THR A 123 -10.99 8.91 -35.76
CA THR A 123 -11.78 8.38 -36.86
C THR A 123 -11.23 7.01 -37.30
N ASN A 124 -12.11 6.12 -37.76
CA ASN A 124 -11.70 4.81 -38.25
C ASN A 124 -10.82 4.94 -39.52
N GLU A 125 -9.64 4.31 -39.52
CA GLU A 125 -8.68 4.31 -40.63
C GLU A 125 -9.29 3.88 -41.97
N ASP A 126 -10.24 2.95 -41.97
CA ASP A 126 -10.84 2.39 -43.20
C ASP A 126 -11.78 3.37 -43.92
N ASN A 127 -12.40 4.32 -43.20
CA ASN A 127 -13.44 5.20 -43.77
C ASN A 127 -13.42 6.65 -43.24
N GLY A 128 -12.38 7.04 -42.50
CA GLY A 128 -12.32 8.31 -41.79
C GLY A 128 -11.02 9.09 -41.94
N SER A 129 -10.12 8.64 -42.83
CA SER A 129 -8.97 9.45 -43.24
C SER A 129 -9.43 10.68 -44.01
N GLY A 130 -8.99 11.87 -43.56
CA GLY A 130 -9.42 13.17 -44.07
C GLY A 130 -10.70 13.71 -43.42
N SER A 131 -11.39 12.91 -42.60
CA SER A 131 -12.61 13.33 -41.90
C SER A 131 -12.26 14.16 -40.67
N SER A 132 -13.05 15.20 -40.43
CA SER A 132 -12.99 16.01 -39.21
C SER A 132 -13.73 15.34 -38.06
N ILE A 133 -13.41 15.72 -36.82
CA ILE A 133 -14.22 15.43 -35.64
C ILE A 133 -14.75 16.75 -35.09
N THR A 134 -16.05 16.84 -34.85
CA THR A 134 -16.69 18.01 -34.23
C THR A 134 -17.14 17.67 -32.81
N LEU A 135 -16.71 18.50 -31.86
CA LEU A 135 -17.21 18.54 -30.48
C LEU A 135 -18.27 19.64 -30.39
N SER A 136 -19.52 19.25 -30.16
CA SER A 136 -20.62 20.17 -29.88
C SER A 136 -20.82 20.32 -28.38
N ILE A 137 -20.94 21.56 -27.90
CA ILE A 137 -21.06 21.91 -26.48
C ILE A 137 -22.26 22.83 -26.31
N SER A 138 -23.15 22.49 -25.39
CA SER A 138 -24.22 23.39 -24.90
C SER A 138 -24.34 23.28 -23.38
N GLY A 139 -25.04 24.22 -22.74
CA GLY A 139 -25.18 24.28 -21.28
C GLY A 139 -24.16 25.18 -20.58
N LEU A 140 -23.34 25.93 -21.33
CA LEU A 140 -22.45 26.97 -20.81
C LEU A 140 -23.22 28.26 -20.51
N ASP A 141 -22.85 28.96 -19.44
CA ASP A 141 -23.45 30.25 -19.12
C ASP A 141 -23.11 31.31 -20.19
N ALA A 142 -23.77 32.46 -20.14
CA ALA A 142 -23.45 33.53 -21.07
C ALA A 142 -22.08 34.16 -20.73
N GLY A 143 -21.18 34.27 -21.71
CA GLY A 143 -19.86 34.91 -21.57
C GLY A 143 -18.76 34.28 -22.42
N GLU A 144 -17.52 34.77 -22.21
CA GLU A 144 -16.31 34.23 -22.82
C GLU A 144 -15.94 32.91 -22.16
N HIS A 145 -15.73 31.88 -22.98
CA HIS A 145 -15.24 30.57 -22.56
C HIS A 145 -13.96 30.20 -23.30
N SER A 146 -13.18 29.29 -22.71
CA SER A 146 -12.02 28.68 -23.36
C SER A 146 -12.13 27.16 -23.42
N LEU A 147 -11.46 26.55 -24.40
CA LEU A 147 -11.34 25.09 -24.53
C LEU A 147 -9.88 24.71 -24.79
N LEU A 148 -9.31 23.96 -23.85
CA LEU A 148 -8.02 23.28 -23.96
C LEU A 148 -8.27 21.81 -24.32
N ALA A 149 -7.73 21.29 -25.43
CA ALA A 149 -7.86 19.87 -25.80
C ALA A 149 -6.51 19.22 -26.10
N TRP A 150 -6.38 17.92 -25.80
CA TRP A 150 -5.15 17.15 -26.06
C TRP A 150 -5.26 16.22 -27.28
N HIS A 151 -4.15 16.11 -28.00
CA HIS A 151 -4.03 15.38 -29.27
C HIS A 151 -2.82 14.45 -29.26
N ASN A 152 -3.02 13.21 -28.86
CA ASN A 152 -1.99 12.19 -28.67
C ASN A 152 -2.45 10.84 -29.23
N THR A 153 -1.67 10.26 -30.14
CA THR A 153 -1.93 8.91 -30.63
C THR A 153 -1.36 7.85 -29.70
N TRP A 154 -2.10 6.75 -29.54
CA TRP A 154 -1.59 5.53 -28.90
C TRP A 154 -0.83 4.62 -29.87
N HIS A 155 -0.89 4.89 -31.17
CA HIS A 155 -0.13 4.19 -32.20
C HIS A 155 1.34 4.62 -32.17
N ASN A 156 2.25 3.75 -32.63
CA ASN A 156 3.67 4.08 -32.75
C ASN A 156 3.97 4.60 -34.16
N LEU A 157 3.53 5.82 -34.46
CA LEU A 157 3.61 6.41 -35.81
C LEU A 157 4.87 7.27 -35.96
N GLN A 158 5.40 7.34 -37.19
CA GLN A 158 6.58 8.17 -37.51
C GLN A 158 6.21 9.58 -37.96
N SER A 159 4.99 9.78 -38.45
CA SER A 159 4.42 11.07 -38.84
C SER A 159 2.93 11.10 -38.49
N LEU A 160 2.40 12.32 -38.29
CA LEU A 160 1.01 12.58 -37.96
C LEU A 160 0.53 13.79 -38.77
N SER A 161 -0.77 13.83 -39.09
CA SER A 161 -1.41 15.04 -39.57
C SER A 161 -1.34 16.15 -38.51
N SER A 162 -1.18 17.41 -38.94
CA SER A 162 -1.54 18.56 -38.09
C SER A 162 -3.06 18.80 -38.16
N LEU A 163 -3.58 19.67 -37.29
CA LEU A 163 -5.01 19.98 -37.20
C LEU A 163 -5.26 21.46 -37.50
N ASP A 164 -6.22 21.72 -38.37
CA ASP A 164 -6.91 22.99 -38.46
C ASP A 164 -8.14 22.95 -37.55
N ILE A 165 -8.35 24.01 -36.78
CA ILE A 165 -9.42 24.08 -35.77
C ILE A 165 -10.36 25.22 -36.13
N ALA A 166 -11.64 24.93 -36.17
CA ALA A 166 -12.70 25.90 -36.40
C ALA A 166 -13.68 25.95 -35.23
N VAL A 167 -14.17 27.15 -34.92
CA VAL A 167 -15.29 27.37 -33.99
C VAL A 167 -16.46 27.91 -34.82
N ASP A 168 -17.61 27.25 -34.74
CA ASP A 168 -18.82 27.57 -35.50
C ASP A 168 -18.55 27.80 -36.99
N GLY A 169 -17.70 26.94 -37.56
CA GLY A 169 -17.30 26.95 -38.97
C GLY A 169 -16.19 27.96 -39.34
N SER A 170 -15.75 28.82 -38.42
CA SER A 170 -14.67 29.77 -38.64
C SER A 170 -13.34 29.23 -38.13
N THR A 171 -12.33 29.09 -39.00
CA THR A 171 -10.98 28.63 -38.60
C THR A 171 -10.33 29.62 -37.64
N VAL A 172 -9.93 29.14 -36.46
CA VAL A 172 -9.29 29.92 -35.38
C VAL A 172 -7.84 29.51 -35.11
N ALA A 173 -7.43 28.31 -35.51
CA ALA A 173 -6.05 27.85 -35.44
C ALA A 173 -5.74 26.92 -36.62
N THR A 174 -4.50 26.95 -37.09
CA THR A 174 -3.99 26.09 -38.17
C THR A 174 -2.69 25.43 -37.75
N ASP A 175 -2.36 24.31 -38.38
CA ASP A 175 -1.11 23.57 -38.14
C ASP A 175 -0.87 23.17 -36.67
N VAL A 176 -1.95 22.88 -35.93
CA VAL A 176 -1.83 22.40 -34.55
C VAL A 176 -1.27 20.97 -34.55
N ALA A 177 -0.17 20.76 -33.83
CA ALA A 177 0.50 19.46 -33.79
C ALA A 177 -0.33 18.39 -33.06
N GLN A 178 -0.03 17.13 -33.36
CA GLN A 178 -0.43 15.95 -32.60
C GLN A 178 0.84 15.24 -32.11
N SER A 179 0.78 14.57 -30.96
CA SER A 179 1.93 13.86 -30.38
C SER A 179 1.80 12.33 -30.45
N VAL A 180 2.93 11.63 -30.32
CA VAL A 180 2.99 10.16 -30.35
C VAL A 180 3.36 9.65 -28.96
N ARG A 181 2.43 8.92 -28.31
CA ARG A 181 2.67 8.17 -27.07
C ARG A 181 3.31 8.98 -25.93
N VAL A 182 3.09 10.28 -25.89
CA VAL A 182 3.44 11.10 -24.72
C VAL A 182 2.61 10.63 -23.54
N ASP A 183 3.22 10.51 -22.37
CA ASP A 183 2.61 9.88 -21.20
C ASP A 183 2.17 10.87 -20.12
N ASN A 184 2.06 12.15 -20.47
CA ASN A 184 1.63 13.22 -19.56
C ASN A 184 0.93 14.35 -20.31
N ILE A 185 0.03 15.08 -19.63
CA ILE A 185 -0.72 16.20 -20.23
C ILE A 185 0.15 17.42 -20.56
N TRP A 186 1.34 17.53 -19.97
CA TRP A 186 2.17 18.73 -20.02
C TRP A 186 2.96 18.85 -21.32
N GLU A 187 3.45 17.73 -21.82
CA GLU A 187 4.22 17.62 -23.07
C GLU A 187 3.35 17.15 -24.25
N THR A 188 2.12 16.70 -23.98
CA THR A 188 1.20 16.27 -25.03
C THR A 188 0.80 17.47 -25.89
N ALA A 189 0.79 17.29 -27.21
CA ALA A 189 0.34 18.33 -28.12
C ALA A 189 -1.11 18.73 -27.80
N SER A 190 -1.40 20.02 -27.82
CA SER A 190 -2.68 20.55 -27.39
C SER A 190 -3.14 21.73 -28.24
N SER A 191 -4.45 21.95 -28.26
CA SER A 191 -5.10 23.13 -28.82
C SER A 191 -5.73 23.98 -27.74
N TYR A 192 -5.76 25.29 -27.97
CA TYR A 192 -6.43 26.24 -27.08
C TYR A 192 -7.22 27.25 -27.90
N VAL A 193 -8.54 27.28 -27.72
CA VAL A 193 -9.45 28.19 -28.42
C VAL A 193 -10.31 28.95 -27.42
N LYS A 194 -10.77 30.14 -27.81
CA LYS A 194 -11.73 30.95 -27.06
C LYS A 194 -12.96 31.21 -27.91
N PHE A 195 -14.11 31.31 -27.27
CA PHE A 195 -15.39 31.59 -27.93
C PHE A 195 -16.37 32.25 -26.96
N GLU A 196 -17.39 32.90 -27.51
CA GLU A 196 -18.44 33.58 -26.75
C GLU A 196 -19.74 32.77 -26.81
N VAL A 197 -20.44 32.71 -25.69
CA VAL A 197 -21.74 32.06 -25.55
C VAL A 197 -22.78 33.09 -25.10
N ASP A 198 -23.91 33.19 -25.80
CA ASP A 198 -25.02 34.07 -25.48
C ASP A 198 -25.89 33.51 -24.33
N GLY A 199 -25.82 32.20 -24.10
CA GLY A 199 -26.42 31.53 -22.94
C GLY A 199 -26.55 30.00 -23.10
N PRO A 200 -27.07 29.30 -22.07
CA PRO A 200 -27.01 27.84 -21.96
C PRO A 200 -27.66 27.03 -23.10
N SER A 201 -28.57 27.62 -23.87
CA SER A 201 -29.20 26.94 -25.01
C SER A 201 -28.38 27.01 -26.30
N GLN A 202 -27.37 27.88 -26.39
CA GLN A 202 -26.52 27.97 -27.56
C GLN A 202 -25.61 26.73 -27.62
N GLU A 203 -25.57 26.10 -28.79
CA GLU A 203 -24.56 25.10 -29.11
C GLU A 203 -23.37 25.78 -29.77
N VAL A 204 -22.17 25.50 -29.27
CA VAL A 204 -20.90 25.85 -29.89
C VAL A 204 -20.30 24.59 -30.50
N GLN A 205 -19.84 24.68 -31.75
CA GLN A 205 -19.19 23.58 -32.46
C GLN A 205 -17.70 23.85 -32.64
N VAL A 206 -16.86 23.00 -32.03
CA VAL A 206 -15.41 23.01 -32.24
C VAL A 206 -15.03 21.85 -33.14
N THR A 207 -14.61 22.16 -34.37
CA THR A 207 -14.27 21.18 -35.41
C THR A 207 -12.76 21.08 -35.56
N TYR A 208 -12.24 19.85 -35.45
CA TYR A 208 -10.84 19.50 -35.68
C TYR A 208 -10.71 18.81 -37.03
N LYS A 209 -9.93 19.38 -37.94
CA LYS A 209 -9.77 18.89 -39.31
C LYS A 209 -8.30 18.51 -39.59
N PRO A 210 -8.02 17.29 -40.06
CA PRO A 210 -6.65 16.89 -40.41
C PRO A 210 -6.20 17.53 -41.74
N THR A 211 -4.91 17.86 -41.83
CA THR A 211 -4.26 18.55 -42.95
C THR A 211 -3.28 17.68 -43.75
N ALA A 212 -2.86 16.50 -43.24
CA ALA A 212 -1.78 15.69 -43.85
C ALA A 212 -1.89 14.15 -43.56
N ASP A 213 -0.77 13.42 -43.75
CA ASP A 213 -0.66 12.05 -44.30
C ASP A 213 -1.39 10.87 -43.62
N ASP A 214 -1.65 10.86 -42.31
CA ASP A 214 -2.51 9.80 -41.72
C ASP A 214 -4.00 10.14 -41.89
N GLY A 215 -4.32 11.42 -42.04
CA GLY A 215 -5.67 11.95 -42.19
C GLY A 215 -6.53 11.75 -40.94
N LEU A 216 -5.93 11.55 -39.76
CA LEU A 216 -6.66 11.22 -38.53
C LEU A 216 -6.61 12.35 -37.50
N VAL A 217 -7.68 12.42 -36.71
CA VAL A 217 -7.82 13.35 -35.59
C VAL A 217 -7.82 12.55 -34.30
N TYR A 218 -6.85 12.79 -33.42
CA TYR A 218 -6.83 12.20 -32.09
C TYR A 218 -7.32 13.20 -31.06
N ILE A 219 -8.32 12.82 -30.27
CA ILE A 219 -8.80 13.60 -29.12
C ILE A 219 -8.78 12.69 -27.89
N ASN A 220 -8.04 13.10 -26.86
CA ASN A 220 -7.88 12.33 -25.62
C ASN A 220 -8.76 12.85 -24.49
N GLY A 221 -9.02 14.15 -24.48
CA GLY A 221 -9.76 14.85 -23.44
C GLY A 221 -9.68 16.35 -23.67
N PHE A 222 -10.43 17.08 -22.86
CA PHE A 222 -10.45 18.53 -22.90
C PHE A 222 -10.84 19.14 -21.55
N GLU A 223 -10.53 20.43 -21.40
CA GLU A 223 -10.94 21.26 -20.27
C GLU A 223 -11.57 22.55 -20.78
N ILE A 224 -12.68 22.94 -20.15
CA ILE A 224 -13.36 24.21 -20.40
C ILE A 224 -13.00 25.20 -19.28
N ASP A 225 -12.70 26.43 -19.64
CA ASP A 225 -12.33 27.53 -18.74
C ASP A 225 -11.06 27.28 -17.92
N THR A 226 -10.12 26.55 -18.50
CA THR A 226 -8.74 26.42 -17.98
C THR A 226 -7.79 27.22 -18.85
N PRO A 227 -6.73 27.88 -18.30
CA PRO A 227 -5.70 28.52 -19.12
C PRO A 227 -5.05 27.57 -20.14
N GLY A 228 -4.47 28.09 -21.23
CA GLY A 228 -3.71 27.25 -22.15
C GLY A 228 -2.45 26.68 -21.50
N LEU A 229 -1.92 25.54 -21.98
CA LEU A 229 -0.73 24.92 -21.38
C LEU A 229 0.49 25.84 -21.33
N GLY A 230 0.68 26.69 -22.35
CA GLY A 230 1.76 27.69 -22.38
C GLY A 230 1.60 28.83 -21.36
N GLN A 231 0.51 28.85 -20.59
CA GLN A 231 0.18 29.84 -19.56
C GLN A 231 0.14 29.22 -18.15
N GLN A 232 0.42 27.93 -18.02
CA GLN A 232 0.39 27.19 -16.75
C GLN A 232 1.80 26.77 -16.32
N ILE A 233 1.95 26.42 -15.05
CA ILE A 233 3.11 25.67 -14.58
C ILE A 233 3.03 24.22 -15.08
N THR A 234 4.18 23.56 -15.20
CA THR A 234 4.24 22.13 -15.56
C THR A 234 5.14 21.36 -14.59
N PHE A 235 4.98 20.03 -14.54
CA PHE A 235 5.76 19.13 -13.68
C PHE A 235 5.87 19.55 -12.21
N PRO A 236 4.72 19.77 -11.52
CA PRO A 236 4.70 20.16 -10.13
C PRO A 236 5.29 19.06 -9.22
N THR A 237 6.06 19.46 -8.22
CA THR A 237 6.55 18.65 -7.10
C THR A 237 6.22 19.39 -5.80
N PRO A 238 5.67 18.77 -4.74
CA PRO A 238 5.17 17.40 -4.65
C PRO A 238 4.21 17.02 -5.79
N HIS A 239 4.39 15.83 -6.36
CA HIS A 239 3.54 15.37 -7.45
C HIS A 239 2.08 15.25 -6.98
N HIS A 240 1.15 15.48 -7.89
CA HIS A 240 -0.27 15.28 -7.60
C HIS A 240 -0.51 13.84 -7.12
N ARG A 241 -1.19 13.71 -5.98
CA ARG A 241 -1.50 12.44 -5.29
C ARG A 241 -0.28 11.69 -4.75
N ASP A 242 0.86 12.35 -4.59
CA ASP A 242 1.95 11.75 -3.82
C ASP A 242 1.58 11.78 -2.33
N GLU A 243 1.25 10.61 -1.78
CA GLU A 243 0.84 10.46 -0.39
C GLU A 243 2.02 10.08 0.54
N ARG A 244 3.27 10.23 0.10
CA ARG A 244 4.46 9.75 0.83
C ARG A 244 5.60 10.78 0.85
N ILE A 245 5.25 12.06 0.94
CA ILE A 245 6.24 13.13 1.04
C ILE A 245 6.94 13.08 2.39
N GLN A 246 8.22 12.73 2.39
CA GLN A 246 9.02 12.80 3.62
C GLN A 246 9.32 14.26 3.94
N LEU A 247 8.87 14.72 5.11
CA LEU A 247 9.02 16.10 5.54
C LEU A 247 10.45 16.37 6.04
N ARG A 248 10.97 17.55 5.69
CA ARG A 248 12.20 18.11 6.25
C ARG A 248 11.89 18.73 7.59
N GLY A 249 12.75 18.52 8.60
CA GLY A 249 12.54 19.06 9.95
C GLY A 249 11.28 18.55 10.67
N GLY A 250 10.51 17.65 10.05
CA GLY A 250 9.23 17.14 10.57
C GLY A 250 7.99 17.90 10.11
N ASP A 251 8.12 19.07 9.48
CA ASP A 251 6.99 19.97 9.21
C ASP A 251 7.05 20.74 7.88
N SER A 252 8.06 20.52 7.03
CA SER A 252 8.19 21.23 5.76
C SER A 252 8.53 20.35 4.55
N THR A 253 8.22 20.85 3.35
CA THR A 253 8.67 20.27 2.08
C THR A 253 8.90 21.37 1.04
N THR A 254 9.69 21.09 0.01
CA THR A 254 9.91 22.03 -1.10
C THR A 254 8.91 21.77 -2.21
N ALA A 255 8.12 22.79 -2.56
CA ALA A 255 7.36 22.81 -3.78
C ALA A 255 8.20 23.39 -4.93
N SER A 256 8.16 22.78 -6.10
CA SER A 256 8.86 23.23 -7.30
C SER A 256 8.08 22.90 -8.58
N TRP A 257 8.33 23.65 -9.65
CA TRP A 257 7.68 23.47 -10.94
C TRP A 257 8.55 24.00 -12.07
N ASN A 258 8.14 23.71 -13.31
CA ASN A 258 8.64 24.38 -14.50
C ASN A 258 7.72 25.57 -14.82
N GLY A 259 8.34 26.71 -15.18
CA GLY A 259 7.61 27.91 -15.59
C GLY A 259 6.91 27.74 -16.96
N PRO A 260 5.96 28.63 -17.29
CA PRO A 260 5.27 28.61 -18.57
C PRO A 260 6.23 28.94 -19.73
N SER A 261 6.00 28.33 -20.89
CA SER A 261 6.82 28.55 -22.10
C SER A 261 6.34 29.72 -22.97
N GLY A 262 5.13 30.24 -22.75
CA GLY A 262 4.49 31.25 -23.61
C GLY A 262 4.43 32.66 -23.03
N LEU A 263 5.08 32.94 -21.89
CA LEU A 263 4.97 34.21 -21.16
C LEU A 263 6.35 34.72 -20.70
N GLU A 264 6.54 36.04 -20.73
CA GLU A 264 7.72 36.72 -20.20
C GLU A 264 7.37 37.50 -18.93
N GLY A 265 8.38 37.79 -18.09
CA GLY A 265 8.19 38.60 -16.87
C GLY A 265 7.25 37.96 -15.84
N VAL A 266 7.21 36.63 -15.82
CA VAL A 266 6.28 35.84 -15.00
C VAL A 266 6.63 35.93 -13.53
N THR A 267 5.61 36.06 -12.70
CA THR A 267 5.67 35.82 -11.26
C THR A 267 4.63 34.77 -10.85
N TYR A 268 4.77 34.23 -9.64
CA TYR A 268 3.93 33.16 -9.12
C TYR A 268 3.28 33.54 -7.80
N ASP A 269 1.99 33.26 -7.70
CA ASP A 269 1.25 33.30 -6.45
C ASP A 269 0.99 31.85 -6.01
N VAL A 270 1.51 31.47 -4.85
CA VAL A 270 1.46 30.08 -4.35
C VAL A 270 0.50 29.99 -3.19
N TYR A 271 -0.31 28.93 -3.18
CA TYR A 271 -1.34 28.70 -2.19
C TYR A 271 -1.23 27.30 -1.59
N LEU A 272 -1.64 27.17 -0.32
CA LEU A 272 -1.69 25.92 0.44
C LEU A 272 -2.94 25.90 1.34
N GLY A 273 -3.56 24.74 1.48
CA GLY A 273 -4.64 24.50 2.42
C GLY A 273 -4.84 23.00 2.67
N THR A 274 -5.76 22.65 3.56
CA THR A 274 -6.12 21.25 3.83
C THR A 274 -7.39 20.79 3.12
N THR A 275 -7.97 21.68 2.31
CA THR A 275 -9.11 21.39 1.43
C THR A 275 -8.91 22.09 0.07
N ALA A 276 -9.41 21.49 -1.01
CA ALA A 276 -9.23 22.03 -2.36
C ALA A 276 -9.84 23.43 -2.55
N ASP A 277 -10.94 23.72 -1.86
CA ASP A 277 -11.73 24.96 -2.05
C ASP A 277 -11.32 26.09 -1.10
N ASN A 278 -10.50 25.80 -0.09
CA ASN A 278 -10.05 26.79 0.89
C ASN A 278 -8.52 26.80 0.98
N LEU A 279 -7.91 27.50 0.03
CA LEU A 279 -6.46 27.69 -0.02
C LEU A 279 -6.08 29.07 0.51
N THR A 280 -5.01 29.10 1.30
CA THR A 280 -4.41 30.31 1.85
C THR A 280 -3.14 30.68 1.08
N VAL A 281 -2.83 31.96 1.01
CA VAL A 281 -1.63 32.46 0.33
C VAL A 281 -0.39 32.03 1.12
N VAL A 282 0.54 31.36 0.46
CA VAL A 282 1.90 31.08 0.97
C VAL A 282 2.83 32.23 0.61
N THR A 283 2.82 32.64 -0.66
CA THR A 283 3.62 33.77 -1.17
C THR A 283 2.99 34.35 -2.43
N GLN A 284 3.29 35.61 -2.75
CA GLN A 284 2.85 36.29 -3.97
C GLN A 284 3.99 37.02 -4.65
N GLY A 285 3.92 37.14 -5.98
CA GLY A 285 4.94 37.84 -6.77
C GLY A 285 6.30 37.11 -6.76
N LEU A 286 6.31 35.80 -6.51
CA LEU A 286 7.54 35.00 -6.48
C LEU A 286 8.12 34.90 -7.90
N THR A 287 9.42 35.15 -8.06
CA THR A 287 10.10 35.00 -9.36
C THR A 287 10.72 33.62 -9.56
N GLU A 288 11.05 32.95 -8.47
CA GLU A 288 11.61 31.60 -8.48
C GLU A 288 10.53 30.55 -8.76
N THR A 289 10.92 29.42 -9.33
CA THR A 289 9.99 28.29 -9.60
C THR A 289 9.96 27.26 -8.47
N SER A 290 10.24 27.72 -7.23
CA SER A 290 10.17 26.89 -6.03
C SER A 290 9.91 27.71 -4.77
N VAL A 291 9.24 27.09 -3.80
CA VAL A 291 8.97 27.67 -2.48
C VAL A 291 8.91 26.58 -1.42
N GLU A 292 9.26 26.91 -0.18
CA GLU A 292 9.05 26.00 0.95
C GLU A 292 7.60 26.06 1.43
N LEU A 293 6.98 24.89 1.59
CA LEU A 293 5.69 24.71 2.24
C LEU A 293 5.96 24.24 3.68
N THR A 294 5.43 24.96 4.67
CA THR A 294 5.66 24.71 6.11
C THR A 294 4.34 24.48 6.85
N GLY A 295 4.40 24.09 8.12
CA GLY A 295 3.21 23.79 8.93
C GLY A 295 2.53 22.48 8.51
N LEU A 296 3.31 21.57 7.93
CA LEU A 296 2.84 20.28 7.47
C LEU A 296 2.82 19.27 8.62
N ASN A 297 1.92 18.31 8.55
CA ASN A 297 1.81 17.18 9.47
C ASN A 297 1.49 15.89 8.68
N THR A 298 1.50 14.76 9.37
CA THR A 298 1.32 13.45 8.76
C THR A 298 -0.12 12.95 8.70
N PHE A 299 -1.07 13.73 9.22
CA PHE A 299 -2.49 13.40 9.21
C PHE A 299 -3.24 14.03 8.04
N ASP A 300 -2.98 15.31 7.79
CA ASP A 300 -3.73 16.10 6.84
C ASP A 300 -3.41 15.74 5.39
N MET A 301 -4.40 15.98 4.54
CA MET A 301 -4.20 16.06 3.11
C MET A 301 -3.98 17.52 2.73
N TYR A 302 -2.87 17.81 2.07
CA TYR A 302 -2.52 19.16 1.67
C TYR A 302 -2.87 19.37 0.21
N TYR A 303 -3.57 20.47 -0.06
CA TYR A 303 -3.87 20.96 -1.39
C TYR A 303 -3.04 22.20 -1.65
N TRP A 304 -2.42 22.29 -2.82
CA TRP A 304 -1.60 23.42 -3.20
C TRP A 304 -1.84 23.80 -4.65
N ARG A 305 -1.60 25.07 -4.96
CA ARG A 305 -1.83 25.64 -6.29
C ARG A 305 -0.79 26.72 -6.56
N VAL A 306 -0.40 26.86 -7.82
CA VAL A 306 0.45 27.95 -8.29
C VAL A 306 -0.28 28.68 -9.39
N ASP A 307 -0.60 29.95 -9.15
CA ASP A 307 -1.15 30.84 -10.17
C ASP A 307 -0.02 31.58 -10.87
N VAL A 308 -0.09 31.65 -12.21
CA VAL A 308 0.89 32.35 -13.04
C VAL A 308 0.41 33.78 -13.25
N VAL A 309 1.25 34.77 -12.94
CA VAL A 309 0.93 36.19 -13.12
C VAL A 309 1.86 36.80 -14.16
N ALA A 310 1.29 37.30 -15.25
CA ALA A 310 2.05 37.97 -16.32
C ALA A 310 1.18 39.04 -17.00
N ASN A 311 1.79 40.19 -17.33
CA ASN A 311 1.14 41.30 -18.04
C ASN A 311 -0.18 41.79 -17.42
N GLY A 312 -0.29 41.75 -16.08
CA GLY A 312 -1.49 42.15 -15.36
C GLY A 312 -2.64 41.12 -15.37
N THR A 313 -2.41 39.94 -15.97
CA THR A 313 -3.34 38.81 -15.97
C THR A 313 -2.87 37.74 -15.01
N THR A 314 -3.80 37.16 -14.25
CA THR A 314 -3.57 35.98 -13.41
C THR A 314 -4.21 34.76 -14.08
N TYR A 315 -3.38 33.77 -14.42
CA TYR A 315 -3.80 32.47 -14.91
C TYR A 315 -3.87 31.52 -13.72
N VAL A 316 -5.10 31.20 -13.29
CA VAL A 316 -5.32 30.33 -12.13
C VAL A 316 -4.86 28.91 -12.45
N GLY A 317 -3.99 28.38 -11.60
CA GLY A 317 -3.40 27.05 -11.79
C GLY A 317 -4.32 25.91 -11.40
N ARG A 318 -3.85 24.69 -11.63
CA ARG A 318 -4.51 23.48 -11.14
C ARG A 318 -4.21 23.29 -9.65
N THR A 319 -5.22 22.88 -8.89
CA THR A 319 -5.00 22.43 -7.52
C THR A 319 -4.44 21.02 -7.52
N PHE A 320 -3.29 20.84 -6.89
CA PHE A 320 -2.67 19.55 -6.65
C PHE A 320 -2.88 19.14 -5.19
N PHE A 321 -2.77 17.86 -4.86
CA PHE A 321 -2.73 17.43 -3.46
C PHE A 321 -1.57 16.47 -3.20
N PHE A 322 -1.10 16.44 -1.96
CA PHE A 322 -0.12 15.48 -1.47
C PHE A 322 -0.41 15.15 0.01
N ARG A 323 0.29 14.15 0.55
CA ARG A 323 0.34 13.88 2.00
C ARG A 323 1.76 13.62 2.43
N ALA A 324 2.05 13.93 3.69
CA ALA A 324 3.32 13.55 4.28
C ALA A 324 3.37 12.04 4.57
N ALA A 325 4.57 11.46 4.45
CA ALA A 325 4.83 10.08 4.78
C ALA A 325 4.72 9.86 6.30
N GLN A 326 3.98 8.83 6.68
CA GLN A 326 3.88 8.33 8.05
C GLN A 326 4.12 6.83 8.01
N LEU A 327 4.95 6.33 8.93
CA LEU A 327 5.12 4.89 9.04
C LEU A 327 3.77 4.20 9.26
N ALA A 328 3.61 3.01 8.68
CA ALA A 328 2.41 2.19 8.83
C ALA A 328 2.15 1.88 10.30
N PHE A 329 3.23 1.65 11.05
CA PHE A 329 3.32 1.47 12.50
C PHE A 329 4.80 1.66 12.89
N PRO A 330 5.15 1.88 14.18
CA PRO A 330 6.51 2.26 14.59
C PRO A 330 7.65 1.35 14.11
N GLY A 331 7.41 0.03 14.01
CA GLY A 331 8.39 -0.96 13.53
C GLY A 331 8.30 -1.31 12.04
N ALA A 332 7.58 -0.53 11.23
CA ALA A 332 7.42 -0.78 9.80
C ALA A 332 8.70 -0.38 9.04
N GLU A 333 9.23 -1.30 8.24
CA GLU A 333 10.49 -1.12 7.51
C GLU A 333 10.36 -1.53 6.03
N GLY A 334 11.40 -1.27 5.24
CA GLY A 334 11.42 -1.57 3.82
C GLY A 334 10.55 -0.65 2.96
N TYR A 335 10.24 -1.08 1.75
CA TYR A 335 9.53 -0.28 0.75
C TYR A 335 8.01 -0.21 0.94
N GLY A 336 7.44 -1.12 1.74
CA GLY A 336 6.05 -1.07 2.21
C GLY A 336 5.83 -0.23 3.47
N ARG A 337 6.89 0.31 4.11
CA ARG A 337 6.81 0.94 5.44
C ARG A 337 5.86 2.14 5.57
N PHE A 338 5.54 2.80 4.46
CA PHE A 338 4.61 3.93 4.40
C PHE A 338 3.24 3.53 3.84
N ALA A 339 2.88 2.25 3.92
CA ALA A 339 1.51 1.82 3.69
C ALA A 339 0.58 2.58 4.65
N ARG A 340 -0.42 3.29 4.12
CA ARG A 340 -1.30 4.10 4.95
C ARG A 340 -2.32 3.29 5.72
N GLY A 341 -2.69 2.12 5.21
CA GLY A 341 -3.76 1.31 5.77
C GLY A 341 -5.08 2.08 5.86
N GLY A 342 -5.89 1.77 6.86
CA GLY A 342 -7.20 2.38 7.09
C GLY A 342 -7.20 3.73 7.83
N ARG A 343 -6.06 4.42 7.96
CA ARG A 343 -5.93 5.65 8.76
C ARG A 343 -6.96 6.72 8.39
N GLY A 344 -7.73 7.17 9.39
CA GLY A 344 -8.82 8.14 9.24
C GLY A 344 -10.08 7.56 8.57
N GLY A 345 -10.11 6.25 8.34
CA GLY A 345 -11.24 5.52 7.81
C GLY A 345 -12.21 5.04 8.90
N LYS A 346 -13.20 4.26 8.48
CA LYS A 346 -14.18 3.66 9.39
C LYS A 346 -13.63 2.39 10.04
N VAL A 347 -14.12 2.06 11.23
CA VAL A 347 -13.90 0.75 11.83
C VAL A 347 -14.93 -0.23 11.30
N VAL A 348 -14.48 -1.44 10.95
CA VAL A 348 -15.33 -2.56 10.55
C VAL A 348 -15.01 -3.75 11.46
N LYS A 349 -15.94 -4.08 12.35
CA LYS A 349 -15.77 -5.15 13.34
C LYS A 349 -16.17 -6.50 12.74
N VAL A 350 -15.30 -7.48 12.85
CA VAL A 350 -15.61 -8.90 12.59
C VAL A 350 -16.11 -9.51 13.90
N THR A 351 -17.38 -9.91 13.92
CA THR A 351 -18.08 -10.45 15.09
C THR A 351 -18.56 -11.90 14.85
N SER A 352 -18.34 -12.43 13.65
CA SER A 352 -18.73 -13.78 13.25
C SER A 352 -17.61 -14.49 12.52
N LEU A 353 -17.44 -15.79 12.79
CA LEU A 353 -16.51 -16.69 12.11
C LEU A 353 -17.07 -17.24 10.78
N GLU A 354 -18.33 -16.92 10.47
CA GLU A 354 -18.97 -17.35 9.23
C GLU A 354 -18.36 -16.69 8.00
N ASP A 355 -18.32 -17.45 6.91
CA ASP A 355 -17.92 -16.93 5.61
C ASP A 355 -19.14 -16.58 4.75
N THR A 356 -19.58 -15.32 4.82
CA THR A 356 -20.74 -14.76 4.09
C THR A 356 -20.48 -13.30 3.68
N THR A 357 -21.32 -12.75 2.80
CA THR A 357 -21.27 -11.32 2.43
C THR A 357 -22.03 -10.40 3.40
N GLU A 358 -22.45 -10.89 4.56
CA GLU A 358 -23.22 -10.12 5.55
C GLU A 358 -22.31 -9.34 6.52
N PRO A 359 -22.74 -8.16 7.02
CA PRO A 359 -22.00 -7.42 8.04
C PRO A 359 -21.60 -8.28 9.24
N GLY A 360 -20.42 -8.02 9.79
CA GLY A 360 -19.85 -8.78 10.91
C GLY A 360 -18.95 -9.95 10.50
N THR A 361 -18.82 -10.27 9.21
CA THR A 361 -17.86 -11.28 8.72
C THR A 361 -16.60 -10.66 8.14
N LEU A 362 -15.51 -11.43 8.12
CA LEU A 362 -14.27 -11.04 7.44
C LEU A 362 -14.50 -10.80 5.93
N ARG A 363 -15.30 -11.65 5.27
CA ARG A 363 -15.61 -11.48 3.84
C ARG A 363 -16.34 -10.17 3.56
N TYR A 364 -17.32 -9.78 4.37
CA TYR A 364 -17.97 -8.47 4.23
C TYR A 364 -16.95 -7.34 4.36
N ALA A 365 -16.13 -7.37 5.41
CA ALA A 365 -15.13 -6.33 5.67
C ALA A 365 -14.14 -6.16 4.50
N LEU A 366 -13.78 -7.25 3.82
CA LEU A 366 -12.78 -7.23 2.76
C LEU A 366 -13.37 -7.02 1.36
N THR A 367 -14.58 -7.50 1.08
CA THR A 367 -15.13 -7.56 -0.29
C THR A 367 -16.39 -6.73 -0.53
N VAL A 368 -17.11 -6.34 0.52
CA VAL A 368 -18.38 -5.59 0.43
C VAL A 368 -18.22 -4.18 0.98
N ALA A 369 -17.56 -4.01 2.12
CA ALA A 369 -17.30 -2.70 2.68
C ALA A 369 -16.38 -1.87 1.76
N THR A 370 -16.77 -0.62 1.49
CA THR A 370 -16.01 0.31 0.64
C THR A 370 -15.35 1.43 1.43
N GLY A 371 -14.38 2.12 0.81
CA GLY A 371 -13.65 3.24 1.40
C GLY A 371 -12.55 2.82 2.40
N PRO A 372 -11.76 3.80 2.91
CA PRO A 372 -10.73 3.55 3.91
C PRO A 372 -11.31 2.91 5.16
N ARG A 373 -10.68 1.83 5.66
CA ARG A 373 -11.21 1.08 6.79
C ARG A 373 -10.18 0.31 7.60
N ILE A 374 -10.42 0.22 8.89
CA ILE A 374 -9.67 -0.57 9.85
C ILE A 374 -10.55 -1.77 10.23
N VAL A 375 -10.09 -2.98 9.90
CA VAL A 375 -10.76 -4.24 10.21
C VAL A 375 -10.18 -4.79 11.51
N ILE A 376 -11.05 -4.90 12.52
CA ILE A 376 -10.73 -5.46 13.84
C ILE A 376 -11.59 -6.70 14.11
N PHE A 377 -11.21 -7.49 15.09
CA PHE A 377 -11.86 -8.76 15.43
C PHE A 377 -12.36 -8.75 16.88
N ASP A 378 -13.67 -8.82 17.05
CA ASP A 378 -14.34 -9.06 18.34
C ASP A 378 -14.58 -10.55 18.59
N VAL A 379 -14.16 -11.40 17.65
CA VAL A 379 -14.26 -12.85 17.74
C VAL A 379 -12.90 -13.49 17.43
N GLY A 380 -12.54 -14.53 18.17
CA GLY A 380 -11.41 -15.42 17.93
C GLY A 380 -11.91 -16.81 17.54
N GLY A 381 -11.08 -17.58 16.85
CA GLY A 381 -11.42 -18.92 16.36
C GLY A 381 -11.04 -19.14 14.89
N VAL A 382 -11.65 -20.14 14.27
CA VAL A 382 -11.35 -20.53 12.89
C VAL A 382 -12.38 -19.99 11.90
N ILE A 383 -11.91 -19.29 10.88
CA ILE A 383 -12.72 -18.87 9.71
C ILE A 383 -12.42 -19.84 8.56
N THR A 384 -13.40 -20.67 8.20
CA THR A 384 -13.30 -21.60 7.06
C THR A 384 -13.86 -20.95 5.81
N THR A 385 -13.00 -20.59 4.88
CA THR A 385 -13.38 -19.82 3.69
C THR A 385 -13.88 -20.74 2.57
N LYS A 386 -14.99 -20.36 1.96
CA LYS A 386 -15.72 -21.09 0.91
C LYS A 386 -15.27 -20.70 -0.50
N SER A 387 -14.64 -19.53 -0.65
CA SER A 387 -14.06 -19.02 -1.90
C SER A 387 -12.89 -18.08 -1.61
N ARG A 388 -11.99 -17.91 -2.58
CA ARG A 388 -10.81 -17.04 -2.45
C ARG A 388 -11.24 -15.63 -2.02
N MET A 389 -10.56 -15.08 -1.00
CA MET A 389 -10.72 -13.69 -0.57
C MET A 389 -9.54 -12.86 -1.10
N SER A 390 -9.72 -12.27 -2.28
CA SER A 390 -8.74 -11.36 -2.89
C SER A 390 -9.15 -9.91 -2.67
N VAL A 391 -8.37 -9.18 -1.87
CA VAL A 391 -8.54 -7.74 -1.67
C VAL A 391 -7.92 -6.98 -2.85
N ASN A 392 -8.69 -6.12 -3.50
CA ASN A 392 -8.25 -5.32 -4.66
C ASN A 392 -8.53 -3.81 -4.50
N SER A 393 -8.93 -3.39 -3.30
CA SER A 393 -9.20 -1.99 -2.94
C SER A 393 -8.06 -1.39 -2.13
N GLN A 394 -8.14 -0.09 -1.84
CA GLN A 394 -7.09 0.67 -1.18
C GLN A 394 -7.43 1.09 0.25
N TYR A 395 -6.41 1.45 1.03
CA TYR A 395 -6.52 2.03 2.37
C TYR A 395 -7.18 1.10 3.40
N ILE A 396 -6.57 -0.07 3.64
CA ILE A 396 -7.13 -1.09 4.55
C ILE A 396 -6.10 -1.51 5.58
N THR A 397 -6.49 -1.52 6.85
CA THR A 397 -5.73 -2.21 7.91
C THR A 397 -6.50 -3.47 8.32
N ILE A 398 -5.85 -4.63 8.35
CA ILE A 398 -6.38 -5.87 8.93
C ILE A 398 -5.56 -6.18 10.18
N ALA A 399 -6.18 -6.03 11.35
CA ALA A 399 -5.51 -6.09 12.65
C ALA A 399 -5.84 -7.39 13.40
N GLY A 400 -5.22 -8.51 13.01
CA GLY A 400 -5.44 -9.82 13.61
C GLY A 400 -5.16 -9.87 15.12
N GLN A 401 -4.29 -8.98 15.61
CA GLN A 401 -3.94 -8.87 17.04
C GLN A 401 -5.10 -8.44 17.94
N THR A 402 -6.20 -7.91 17.38
CA THR A 402 -7.37 -7.48 18.15
C THR A 402 -8.27 -8.65 18.57
N ALA A 403 -8.15 -9.80 17.92
CA ALA A 403 -8.98 -10.97 18.21
C ALA A 403 -8.76 -11.49 19.65
N PRO A 404 -9.81 -11.92 20.37
CA PRO A 404 -9.69 -12.53 21.68
C PRO A 404 -9.22 -14.01 21.60
N GLY A 405 -8.97 -14.62 22.77
CA GLY A 405 -8.62 -16.04 22.88
C GLY A 405 -7.29 -16.36 22.18
N LYS A 406 -7.28 -17.39 21.34
CA LYS A 406 -6.10 -17.76 20.51
C LYS A 406 -5.95 -16.91 19.24
N GLY A 407 -6.82 -15.93 19.02
CA GLY A 407 -6.85 -15.11 17.80
C GLY A 407 -7.56 -15.79 16.64
N ILE A 408 -7.27 -15.35 15.41
CA ILE A 408 -7.90 -15.85 14.18
C ILE A 408 -6.96 -16.79 13.40
N ALA A 409 -7.51 -17.94 13.00
CA ALA A 409 -6.94 -18.81 11.98
C ALA A 409 -7.87 -18.92 10.77
N VAL A 410 -7.30 -18.82 9.57
CA VAL A 410 -8.04 -18.95 8.30
C VAL A 410 -7.63 -20.26 7.62
N GLN A 411 -8.62 -21.09 7.27
CA GLN A 411 -8.43 -22.33 6.51
C GLN A 411 -9.37 -22.40 5.29
N GLY A 412 -9.17 -23.38 4.40
CA GLY A 412 -10.01 -23.55 3.20
C GLY A 412 -9.41 -22.89 1.97
N MET A 413 -10.00 -21.79 1.50
CA MET A 413 -9.55 -21.03 0.34
C MET A 413 -8.61 -19.85 0.72
N PRO A 414 -7.76 -19.38 -0.22
CA PRO A 414 -6.72 -18.38 0.08
C PRO A 414 -7.25 -17.00 0.49
N LEU A 415 -6.45 -16.28 1.29
CA LEU A 415 -6.64 -14.87 1.68
C LEU A 415 -5.42 -14.05 1.24
N GLY A 416 -5.61 -13.03 0.40
CA GLY A 416 -4.49 -12.19 -0.04
C GLY A 416 -4.93 -10.95 -0.81
N LEU A 417 -3.94 -10.23 -1.35
CA LEU A 417 -4.17 -9.05 -2.18
C LEU A 417 -3.98 -9.36 -3.66
N SER A 418 -4.72 -8.65 -4.50
CA SER A 418 -4.59 -8.68 -5.95
C SER A 418 -4.86 -7.28 -6.51
N GLY A 419 -3.78 -6.52 -6.77
CA GLY A 419 -3.87 -5.14 -7.24
C GLY A 419 -4.29 -4.11 -6.19
N ALA A 420 -4.17 -4.43 -4.90
CA ALA A 420 -4.49 -3.51 -3.80
C ALA A 420 -3.37 -2.49 -3.56
N SER A 421 -3.67 -1.40 -2.85
CA SER A 421 -2.64 -0.50 -2.34
C SER A 421 -2.92 0.07 -0.98
N ASP A 422 -1.86 0.49 -0.28
CA ASP A 422 -1.99 1.04 1.07
C ASP A 422 -2.69 0.06 2.01
N VAL A 423 -2.24 -1.19 2.00
CA VAL A 423 -2.79 -2.25 2.84
C VAL A 423 -1.79 -2.70 3.89
N ILE A 424 -2.24 -2.72 5.15
CA ILE A 424 -1.51 -3.24 6.30
C ILE A 424 -2.21 -4.53 6.75
N VAL A 425 -1.46 -5.62 6.90
CA VAL A 425 -1.98 -6.86 7.51
C VAL A 425 -1.03 -7.29 8.62
N ARG A 426 -1.56 -7.46 9.83
CA ARG A 426 -0.76 -7.89 10.99
C ARG A 426 -1.41 -9.07 11.71
N HIS A 427 -0.59 -9.98 12.23
CA HIS A 427 -1.01 -11.07 13.13
C HIS A 427 -2.12 -11.99 12.59
N MET A 428 -2.20 -12.16 11.27
CA MET A 428 -3.11 -13.12 10.66
C MET A 428 -2.44 -14.48 10.51
N ARG A 429 -3.21 -15.55 10.74
CA ARG A 429 -2.81 -16.92 10.44
C ARG A 429 -3.59 -17.47 9.26
N VAL A 430 -2.88 -17.99 8.26
CA VAL A 430 -3.47 -18.62 7.07
C VAL A 430 -2.86 -20.00 6.91
N ARG A 431 -3.64 -21.04 7.23
CA ARG A 431 -3.27 -22.45 7.08
C ARG A 431 -4.38 -23.17 6.30
N PRO A 432 -4.38 -23.06 4.96
CA PRO A 432 -5.49 -23.54 4.15
C PRO A 432 -5.74 -25.05 4.26
N GLY A 433 -4.68 -25.85 4.39
CA GLY A 433 -4.74 -27.31 4.46
C GLY A 433 -5.30 -27.92 3.18
N ARG A 434 -5.75 -29.18 3.25
CA ARG A 434 -6.43 -29.85 2.12
C ARG A 434 -7.95 -29.65 2.15
N VAL A 435 -8.45 -28.78 3.03
CA VAL A 435 -9.87 -28.53 3.29
C VAL A 435 -10.69 -28.24 2.03
N SER A 436 -10.13 -27.49 1.06
CA SER A 436 -10.84 -27.15 -0.19
C SER A 436 -10.82 -28.27 -1.24
N GLY A 437 -9.94 -29.27 -1.09
CA GLY A 437 -9.65 -30.28 -2.09
C GLY A 437 -8.96 -29.74 -3.36
N GLN A 438 -8.53 -28.48 -3.37
CA GLN A 438 -7.92 -27.82 -4.52
C GLN A 438 -6.46 -27.49 -4.24
N THR A 439 -5.66 -27.37 -5.31
CA THR A 439 -4.35 -26.74 -5.24
C THR A 439 -4.51 -25.24 -4.96
N ILE A 440 -3.95 -24.80 -3.84
CA ILE A 440 -4.16 -23.47 -3.26
C ILE A 440 -2.85 -22.86 -2.76
N ASP A 441 -2.80 -21.54 -2.89
CA ASP A 441 -1.78 -20.67 -2.29
C ASP A 441 -2.16 -20.29 -0.86
N GLY A 442 -1.23 -19.68 -0.13
CA GLY A 442 -1.50 -19.07 1.18
C GLY A 442 -1.94 -17.62 1.04
N MET A 443 -1.01 -16.71 1.31
CA MET A 443 -1.21 -15.27 1.23
C MET A 443 -0.43 -14.66 0.05
N GLY A 444 -0.71 -13.41 -0.29
CA GLY A 444 0.06 -12.74 -1.33
C GLY A 444 -0.24 -11.26 -1.49
N MET A 445 0.63 -10.60 -2.25
CA MET A 445 0.57 -9.18 -2.60
C MET A 445 0.64 -8.97 -4.12
N GLN A 446 0.08 -9.90 -4.89
CA GLN A 446 0.17 -9.85 -6.35
C GLN A 446 -0.30 -8.50 -6.89
N GLY A 447 0.49 -7.87 -7.76
CA GLY A 447 0.13 -6.60 -8.40
C GLY A 447 -0.07 -5.41 -7.44
N SER A 448 0.27 -5.56 -6.16
CA SER A 448 -0.07 -4.58 -5.11
C SER A 448 1.04 -3.55 -4.91
N ASN A 449 0.72 -2.37 -4.39
CA ASN A 449 1.69 -1.29 -4.15
C ASN A 449 1.52 -0.66 -2.76
N HIS A 450 2.62 -0.30 -2.11
CA HIS A 450 2.65 0.22 -0.75
C HIS A 450 1.84 -0.64 0.22
N CYS A 451 2.17 -1.92 0.29
CA CYS A 451 1.54 -2.87 1.20
C CYS A 451 2.59 -3.49 2.13
N ILE A 452 2.17 -3.79 3.36
CA ILE A 452 3.01 -4.41 4.37
C ILE A 452 2.27 -5.54 5.09
N PHE A 453 2.88 -6.72 5.11
CA PHE A 453 2.48 -7.83 5.96
C PHE A 453 3.54 -7.98 7.06
N ASP A 454 3.11 -7.89 8.30
CA ASP A 454 3.96 -7.99 9.49
C ASP A 454 3.42 -9.07 10.42
N ARG A 455 4.30 -9.91 10.96
CA ARG A 455 3.91 -10.93 11.96
C ARG A 455 2.75 -11.82 11.53
N CYS A 456 2.69 -12.22 10.27
CA CYS A 456 1.72 -13.21 9.83
C CYS A 456 2.29 -14.63 9.99
N SER A 457 1.43 -15.65 10.05
CA SER A 457 1.85 -17.06 9.98
C SER A 457 1.15 -17.74 8.83
N ILE A 458 1.93 -18.35 7.95
CA ILE A 458 1.45 -18.97 6.72
C ILE A 458 1.97 -20.40 6.67
N GLY A 459 1.09 -21.37 6.40
CA GLY A 459 1.50 -22.76 6.30
C GLY A 459 0.48 -23.65 5.62
N TRP A 460 0.82 -24.92 5.48
CA TRP A 460 -0.08 -25.96 4.94
C TRP A 460 -0.70 -25.61 3.58
N THR A 461 0.10 -24.99 2.72
CA THR A 461 -0.27 -24.63 1.34
C THR A 461 0.16 -25.73 0.38
N ILE A 462 -0.46 -25.80 -0.79
CA ILE A 462 -0.19 -26.87 -1.77
C ILE A 462 0.62 -26.37 -2.97
N ASP A 463 0.46 -25.10 -3.36
CA ASP A 463 1.31 -24.45 -4.37
C ASP A 463 2.39 -23.59 -3.72
N GLU A 464 2.10 -22.32 -3.41
CA GLU A 464 3.05 -21.39 -2.80
C GLU A 464 2.45 -20.74 -1.55
N ALA A 465 3.22 -20.65 -0.46
CA ALA A 465 2.73 -20.04 0.77
C ALA A 465 2.57 -18.53 0.63
N PHE A 466 3.55 -17.85 0.02
CA PHE A 466 3.49 -16.42 -0.25
C PHE A 466 3.80 -16.07 -1.72
N SER A 467 3.04 -15.16 -2.31
CA SER A 467 3.31 -14.66 -3.66
C SER A 467 3.18 -13.14 -3.80
N SER A 468 4.20 -12.47 -4.36
CA SER A 468 4.17 -11.03 -4.67
C SER A 468 4.51 -10.70 -6.13
N ARG A 469 4.22 -11.63 -7.05
CA ARG A 469 4.46 -11.42 -8.48
C ARG A 469 3.84 -10.10 -8.96
N SER A 470 4.61 -9.35 -9.75
CA SER A 470 4.20 -8.05 -10.32
C SER A 470 3.79 -7.00 -9.29
N ALA A 471 4.12 -7.16 -8.00
CA ALA A 471 3.98 -6.10 -7.02
C ALA A 471 4.86 -4.90 -7.39
N TYR A 472 4.60 -3.77 -6.76
CA TYR A 472 5.40 -2.55 -6.87
C TYR A 472 6.28 -2.42 -5.63
N ASN A 473 5.94 -1.52 -4.70
CA ASN A 473 6.70 -1.27 -3.47
C ASN A 473 6.05 -2.00 -2.29
N ILE A 474 6.65 -3.05 -1.77
CA ILE A 474 6.03 -3.86 -0.70
C ILE A 474 7.03 -4.31 0.37
N THR A 475 6.52 -4.67 1.55
CA THR A 475 7.29 -5.31 2.63
C THR A 475 6.59 -6.58 3.12
N LEU A 476 7.34 -7.68 3.22
CA LEU A 476 7.02 -8.84 4.06
C LEU A 476 8.05 -8.91 5.19
N GLN A 477 7.61 -8.65 6.42
CA GLN A 477 8.51 -8.63 7.57
C GLN A 477 8.03 -9.50 8.71
N ARG A 478 9.00 -10.08 9.44
CA ARG A 478 8.75 -10.79 10.70
C ARG A 478 7.64 -11.83 10.59
N THR A 479 7.47 -12.41 9.41
CA THR A 479 6.42 -13.38 9.08
C THR A 479 7.00 -14.79 9.15
N MET A 480 6.20 -15.75 9.59
CA MET A 480 6.55 -17.16 9.58
C MET A 480 5.90 -17.85 8.39
N ILE A 481 6.70 -18.55 7.59
CA ILE A 481 6.24 -19.49 6.57
C ILE A 481 6.71 -20.88 7.00
N SER A 482 5.79 -21.80 7.27
CA SER A 482 6.15 -23.13 7.75
C SER A 482 5.31 -24.24 7.15
N GLU A 483 5.95 -25.38 6.90
CA GLU A 483 5.30 -26.61 6.48
C GLU A 483 4.32 -26.45 5.29
N PRO A 484 4.70 -25.80 4.16
CA PRO A 484 3.95 -25.99 2.91
C PRO A 484 3.94 -27.49 2.58
N LEU A 485 2.77 -28.04 2.24
CA LEU A 485 2.55 -29.47 2.13
C LEU A 485 3.30 -30.03 0.91
N ASN A 486 4.06 -31.10 1.12
CA ASN A 486 5.07 -31.55 0.16
C ASN A 486 4.49 -32.43 -0.95
N ILE A 487 3.97 -33.62 -0.63
CA ILE A 487 3.24 -34.49 -1.57
C ILE A 487 1.74 -34.41 -1.29
N ALA A 488 1.12 -33.30 -1.71
CA ALA A 488 -0.28 -32.98 -1.38
C ALA A 488 -1.27 -33.05 -2.57
N GLY A 489 -0.85 -33.57 -3.73
CA GLY A 489 -1.72 -33.73 -4.89
C GLY A 489 -1.90 -32.45 -5.72
N HIS A 490 -0.80 -31.79 -6.07
CA HIS A 490 -0.82 -30.58 -6.90
C HIS A 490 -1.37 -30.84 -8.31
N LYS A 491 -2.41 -30.11 -8.74
CA LYS A 491 -3.18 -30.36 -9.97
C LYS A 491 -2.37 -30.32 -11.27
N ASN A 492 -1.29 -29.53 -11.31
CA ASN A 492 -0.45 -29.37 -12.51
C ASN A 492 0.70 -30.40 -12.58
N TYR A 493 0.85 -31.29 -11.60
CA TYR A 493 1.95 -32.25 -11.55
C TYR A 493 1.45 -33.69 -11.37
N PRO A 494 2.25 -34.69 -11.78
CA PRO A 494 1.94 -36.08 -11.49
C PRO A 494 1.84 -36.36 -9.99
N GLU A 495 1.05 -37.36 -9.62
CA GLU A 495 0.97 -37.87 -8.25
C GLU A 495 2.36 -38.23 -7.70
N GLY A 496 2.59 -37.98 -6.42
CA GLY A 496 3.90 -38.19 -5.78
C GLY A 496 4.90 -37.05 -5.99
N ARG A 497 4.56 -36.01 -6.75
CA ARG A 497 5.44 -34.85 -6.91
C ARG A 497 5.51 -34.03 -5.62
N LYS A 498 6.74 -33.83 -5.15
CA LYS A 498 7.10 -32.88 -4.09
C LYS A 498 6.98 -31.44 -4.58
N HIS A 499 6.20 -30.63 -3.87
CA HIS A 499 5.90 -29.23 -4.21
C HIS A 499 5.61 -28.38 -2.96
N GLY A 500 6.18 -28.72 -1.80
CA GLY A 500 6.03 -27.90 -0.59
C GLY A 500 6.87 -26.62 -0.68
N PHE A 501 6.40 -25.61 -1.42
CA PHE A 501 7.17 -24.40 -1.72
C PHE A 501 6.77 -23.19 -0.87
N ALA A 502 7.77 -22.46 -0.37
CA ALA A 502 7.54 -21.33 0.53
C ALA A 502 7.04 -20.08 -0.21
N ALA A 503 7.80 -19.53 -1.15
CA ALA A 503 7.38 -18.27 -1.77
C ALA A 503 7.87 -18.05 -3.21
N THR A 504 7.08 -17.29 -3.97
CA THR A 504 7.55 -16.58 -5.17
C THR A 504 7.45 -15.07 -4.97
N VAL A 505 8.59 -14.39 -4.98
CA VAL A 505 8.70 -12.96 -4.65
C VAL A 505 9.05 -12.10 -5.87
N GLY A 506 8.37 -10.98 -5.98
CA GLY A 506 8.60 -9.92 -6.95
C GLY A 506 8.28 -8.55 -6.34
N GLY A 507 8.49 -7.49 -7.12
CA GLY A 507 8.32 -6.11 -6.71
C GLY A 507 9.03 -5.18 -7.70
N ASP A 508 8.51 -3.97 -7.97
CA ASP A 508 9.37 -2.90 -8.50
C ASP A 508 10.48 -2.61 -7.48
N VAL A 509 10.13 -2.58 -6.19
CA VAL A 509 11.01 -2.92 -5.08
C VAL A 509 10.28 -3.75 -4.01
N GLY A 510 10.73 -4.98 -3.78
CA GLY A 510 10.21 -5.84 -2.71
C GLY A 510 11.19 -6.01 -1.56
N SER A 511 10.79 -5.68 -0.32
CA SER A 511 11.54 -5.93 0.91
C SER A 511 11.05 -7.17 1.62
N PHE A 512 11.92 -8.15 1.84
CA PHE A 512 11.61 -9.40 2.52
C PHE A 512 12.65 -9.62 3.61
N HIS A 513 12.30 -9.30 4.86
CA HIS A 513 13.28 -9.31 5.94
C HIS A 513 12.78 -9.85 7.27
N HIS A 514 13.72 -10.43 8.03
CA HIS A 514 13.45 -11.00 9.36
C HIS A 514 12.33 -12.04 9.37
N ASN A 515 12.11 -12.74 8.25
CA ASN A 515 11.13 -13.82 8.17
C ASN A 515 11.74 -15.16 8.59
N LEU A 516 10.93 -16.03 9.18
CA LEU A 516 11.28 -17.43 9.42
C LEU A 516 10.63 -18.30 8.35
N ILE A 517 11.44 -19.05 7.59
CA ILE A 517 10.96 -20.07 6.66
C ILE A 517 11.43 -21.43 7.16
N ALA A 518 10.51 -22.35 7.45
CA ALA A 518 10.88 -23.63 8.03
C ALA A 518 10.17 -24.81 7.35
N HIS A 519 10.91 -25.91 7.16
CA HIS A 519 10.38 -27.19 6.68
C HIS A 519 9.69 -27.11 5.30
N ALA A 520 10.31 -26.40 4.36
CA ALA A 520 9.84 -26.32 2.97
C ALA A 520 10.71 -27.19 2.05
N GLU A 521 10.13 -27.85 1.05
CA GLU A 521 10.89 -28.61 0.04
C GLU A 521 11.80 -27.70 -0.78
N GLY A 522 11.37 -26.46 -0.98
CA GLY A 522 12.05 -25.54 -1.87
C GLY A 522 11.50 -24.13 -1.88
N ARG A 523 12.15 -23.31 -2.73
CA ARG A 523 11.74 -21.92 -2.96
C ARG A 523 11.58 -21.16 -1.66
N SER A 524 12.60 -21.25 -0.78
CA SER A 524 12.70 -20.36 0.38
C SER A 524 12.42 -18.93 -0.09
N TRP A 525 13.03 -18.55 -1.22
CA TRP A 525 12.50 -17.53 -2.10
C TRP A 525 12.71 -17.91 -3.57
N SER A 526 11.64 -18.04 -4.36
CA SER A 526 11.77 -18.03 -5.81
C SER A 526 11.64 -16.59 -6.31
N MET A 527 12.70 -16.05 -6.89
CA MET A 527 12.72 -14.69 -7.40
C MET A 527 12.04 -14.65 -8.76
N GLY A 528 10.88 -13.98 -8.81
CA GLY A 528 10.07 -13.78 -10.00
C GLY A 528 9.98 -12.30 -10.37
N GLY A 529 11.13 -11.68 -10.70
CA GLY A 529 11.21 -10.25 -11.03
C GLY A 529 10.36 -9.82 -12.22
N GLY A 530 10.03 -10.75 -13.12
CA GLY A 530 9.18 -10.51 -14.28
C GLY A 530 9.86 -9.62 -15.33
N LEU A 531 9.05 -9.01 -16.18
CA LEU A 531 9.51 -8.14 -17.27
C LEU A 531 8.85 -6.77 -17.21
N ASP A 532 9.56 -5.76 -17.68
CA ASP A 532 9.05 -4.41 -17.86
C ASP A 532 8.26 -4.27 -19.17
N SER A 533 7.98 -3.02 -19.58
CA SER A 533 7.22 -2.72 -20.80
C SER A 533 7.88 -3.13 -22.08
N ALA A 534 9.20 -2.99 -22.09
CA ALA A 534 10.03 -3.22 -23.25
C ALA A 534 10.45 -4.70 -23.32
N GLY A 535 9.97 -5.53 -22.39
CA GLY A 535 10.32 -6.94 -22.29
C GLY A 535 11.68 -7.18 -21.64
N PHE A 536 12.23 -6.19 -20.91
CA PHE A 536 13.49 -6.33 -20.20
C PHE A 536 13.25 -6.90 -18.81
N PHE A 537 14.21 -7.64 -18.26
CA PHE A 537 14.18 -8.07 -16.86
C PHE A 537 13.83 -6.92 -15.92
N ALA A 538 12.87 -7.18 -15.03
CA ALA A 538 12.38 -6.22 -14.06
C ALA A 538 12.57 -6.73 -12.62
N GLY A 539 12.19 -5.84 -11.71
CA GLY A 539 12.09 -6.09 -10.29
C GLY A 539 13.39 -5.94 -9.52
N ARG A 540 13.27 -5.33 -8.35
CA ARG A 540 14.37 -5.10 -7.40
C ARG A 540 14.01 -5.72 -6.07
N LEU A 541 14.86 -6.57 -5.50
CA LEU A 541 14.52 -7.35 -4.31
C LEU A 541 15.57 -7.17 -3.22
N ASP A 542 15.15 -6.83 -2.00
CA ASP A 542 15.99 -6.88 -0.80
C ASP A 542 15.56 -8.07 0.07
N LEU A 543 16.37 -9.12 0.02
CA LEU A 543 16.21 -10.37 0.75
C LEU A 543 17.23 -10.36 1.90
N ARG A 544 16.78 -9.90 3.07
CA ARG A 544 17.70 -9.50 4.15
C ARG A 544 17.36 -10.14 5.50
N ASN A 545 18.37 -10.64 6.21
CA ASN A 545 18.20 -11.13 7.59
C ASN A 545 17.06 -12.15 7.78
N ASN A 546 16.76 -12.96 6.77
CA ASN A 546 15.79 -14.05 6.90
C ASN A 546 16.47 -15.30 7.47
N VAL A 547 15.71 -16.09 8.23
CA VAL A 547 16.13 -17.41 8.71
C VAL A 547 15.42 -18.48 7.91
N VAL A 548 16.20 -19.45 7.41
CA VAL A 548 15.69 -20.60 6.66
C VAL A 548 16.12 -21.88 7.37
N TYR A 549 15.16 -22.75 7.71
CA TYR A 549 15.39 -24.00 8.42
C TYR A 549 14.87 -25.22 7.66
N ASN A 550 15.67 -26.30 7.65
CA ASN A 550 15.29 -27.64 7.20
C ASN A 550 14.61 -27.69 5.82
N TRP A 551 15.35 -27.34 4.78
CA TRP A 551 14.84 -27.34 3.40
C TRP A 551 14.97 -28.72 2.71
N GLY A 552 14.27 -28.91 1.60
CA GLY A 552 14.36 -30.11 0.77
C GLY A 552 15.46 -30.05 -0.28
N SER A 553 15.08 -30.25 -1.54
CA SER A 553 16.01 -30.22 -2.69
C SER A 553 16.35 -28.82 -3.21
N ARG A 554 15.65 -27.78 -2.77
CA ARG A 554 15.83 -26.40 -3.26
C ARG A 554 15.87 -25.38 -2.11
N VAL A 555 16.45 -24.22 -2.38
CA VAL A 555 16.48 -23.04 -1.49
C VAL A 555 16.05 -21.80 -2.29
N THR A 556 16.74 -20.66 -2.18
CA THR A 556 16.49 -19.48 -3.00
C THR A 556 16.97 -19.69 -4.43
N ASP A 557 16.11 -19.40 -5.40
CA ASP A 557 16.40 -19.53 -6.83
C ASP A 557 15.64 -18.49 -7.68
N GLY A 558 15.75 -18.56 -9.00
CA GLY A 558 15.16 -17.60 -9.95
C GLY A 558 16.06 -16.40 -10.24
N GLY A 559 15.44 -15.28 -10.63
CA GLY A 559 16.15 -14.03 -10.83
C GLY A 559 15.27 -12.79 -10.97
N ALA A 560 15.88 -11.64 -10.75
CA ALA A 560 15.29 -10.31 -10.91
C ALA A 560 16.36 -9.34 -11.44
N LYS A 561 15.96 -8.14 -11.84
CA LYS A 561 16.88 -7.14 -12.41
C LYS A 561 18.04 -6.82 -11.46
N GLU A 562 17.73 -6.51 -10.19
CA GLU A 562 18.71 -6.20 -9.15
C GLU A 562 18.29 -6.86 -7.83
N VAL A 563 19.20 -7.56 -7.16
CA VAL A 563 18.89 -8.26 -5.90
C VAL A 563 19.96 -7.98 -4.87
N ASN A 564 19.56 -7.51 -3.69
CA ASN A 564 20.38 -7.50 -2.49
C ASN A 564 20.03 -8.75 -1.65
N PHE A 565 21.00 -9.62 -1.40
CA PHE A 565 20.86 -10.85 -0.64
C PHE A 565 21.84 -10.83 0.55
N VAL A 566 21.38 -10.27 1.67
CA VAL A 566 22.28 -9.79 2.75
C VAL A 566 21.92 -10.38 4.12
N GLY A 567 22.91 -10.89 4.84
CA GLY A 567 22.74 -11.22 6.26
C GLY A 567 21.76 -12.37 6.55
N ASN A 568 21.44 -13.22 5.58
CA ASN A 568 20.49 -14.33 5.78
C ASN A 568 21.17 -15.52 6.48
N TYR A 569 20.41 -16.24 7.31
CA TYR A 569 20.89 -17.39 8.07
C TYR A 569 20.17 -18.68 7.64
N TYR A 570 20.89 -19.60 7.02
CA TYR A 570 20.38 -20.87 6.54
C TYR A 570 20.82 -21.99 7.49
N GLN A 571 19.96 -22.36 8.43
CA GLN A 571 20.21 -23.45 9.38
C GLN A 571 19.93 -24.81 8.72
N PRO A 572 20.94 -25.65 8.43
CA PRO A 572 20.69 -26.97 7.87
C PRO A 572 19.94 -27.84 8.88
N GLY A 573 18.87 -28.48 8.41
CA GLY A 573 18.10 -29.45 9.18
C GLY A 573 18.24 -30.88 8.64
N PRO A 574 17.55 -31.86 9.26
CA PRO A 574 17.62 -33.28 8.86
C PRO A 574 17.33 -33.58 7.39
N GLN A 575 16.61 -32.71 6.68
CA GLN A 575 16.27 -32.87 5.26
C GLN A 575 17.17 -32.07 4.31
N SER A 576 17.91 -31.07 4.80
CA SER A 576 18.66 -30.11 3.98
C SER A 576 19.64 -30.77 3.02
N ARG A 577 19.52 -30.51 1.71
CA ARG A 577 20.43 -31.05 0.67
C ARG A 577 21.36 -30.00 0.03
N PRO A 578 20.86 -28.88 -0.54
CA PRO A 578 21.74 -27.80 -1.00
C PRO A 578 22.67 -27.29 0.10
N THR A 579 23.92 -27.00 -0.28
CA THR A 579 24.94 -26.36 0.59
C THR A 579 25.28 -24.95 0.11
N TYR A 580 24.30 -24.28 -0.49
CA TYR A 580 24.31 -22.89 -0.92
C TYR A 580 23.01 -22.22 -0.52
N ALA A 581 22.97 -20.89 -0.42
CA ALA A 581 21.77 -20.15 -0.04
C ALA A 581 20.99 -19.65 -1.26
N LEU A 582 21.69 -19.12 -2.28
CA LEU A 582 21.12 -18.57 -3.51
C LEU A 582 21.73 -19.20 -4.77
N LYS A 583 20.86 -19.68 -5.65
CA LYS A 583 21.17 -20.03 -7.04
C LYS A 583 20.57 -19.00 -8.00
N ALA A 584 21.35 -18.03 -8.46
CA ALA A 584 20.91 -17.03 -9.43
C ALA A 584 20.79 -17.68 -10.82
N GLN A 585 19.56 -17.85 -11.33
CA GLN A 585 19.30 -18.59 -12.58
C GLN A 585 19.34 -17.67 -13.80
N TYR A 586 20.19 -18.02 -14.75
CA TYR A 586 20.26 -17.42 -16.09
C TYR A 586 19.85 -18.49 -17.11
N GLU A 587 18.54 -18.63 -17.26
CA GLU A 587 17.89 -19.66 -18.09
C GLU A 587 17.06 -19.07 -19.24
N ASP A 588 16.82 -17.76 -19.21
CA ASP A 588 16.03 -17.05 -20.21
C ASP A 588 16.91 -16.07 -21.01
N GLY A 589 16.92 -16.19 -22.34
CA GLY A 589 17.65 -15.28 -23.25
C GLY A 589 16.96 -13.92 -23.45
N LEU A 590 16.33 -13.38 -22.41
CA LEU A 590 15.52 -12.17 -22.47
C LEU A 590 16.38 -10.89 -22.35
N PRO A 591 15.93 -9.75 -22.91
CA PRO A 591 16.64 -8.48 -22.81
C PRO A 591 16.85 -8.00 -21.36
N GLY A 592 17.88 -7.18 -21.15
CA GLY A 592 18.19 -6.60 -19.83
C GLY A 592 19.28 -7.36 -19.08
N LYS A 593 19.35 -7.12 -17.77
CA LYS A 593 20.36 -7.71 -16.88
C LYS A 593 19.69 -8.23 -15.62
N GLN A 594 20.22 -9.32 -15.09
CA GLN A 594 19.96 -9.78 -13.73
C GLN A 594 21.28 -9.68 -12.96
N GLN A 595 21.29 -8.92 -11.87
CA GLN A 595 22.51 -8.60 -11.11
C GLN A 595 22.26 -8.71 -9.61
N TYR A 596 23.29 -9.11 -8.86
CA TYR A 596 23.17 -9.54 -7.48
C TYR A 596 24.26 -8.91 -6.60
N HIS A 597 23.88 -8.56 -5.38
CA HIS A 597 24.78 -8.23 -4.29
C HIS A 597 24.56 -9.27 -3.20
N CYS A 598 25.61 -10.00 -2.83
CA CYS A 598 25.53 -11.09 -1.85
C CYS A 598 26.59 -10.90 -0.76
N ALA A 599 26.15 -10.67 0.48
CA ALA A 599 27.02 -10.29 1.60
C ALA A 599 26.53 -10.85 2.95
N GLY A 600 27.45 -11.25 3.83
CA GLY A 600 27.14 -11.53 5.24
C GLY A 600 26.21 -12.71 5.50
N ASN A 601 26.00 -13.63 4.56
CA ASN A 601 25.10 -14.77 4.76
C ASN A 601 25.82 -15.91 5.48
N SER A 602 25.09 -16.77 6.18
CA SER A 602 25.68 -17.92 6.89
C SER A 602 24.88 -19.19 6.69
N MET A 603 25.61 -20.30 6.64
CA MET A 603 25.08 -21.65 6.67
C MET A 603 26.04 -22.52 7.51
N PRO A 604 25.72 -22.75 8.80
CA PRO A 604 26.57 -23.52 9.70
C PRO A 604 27.04 -24.85 9.08
N GLY A 605 28.35 -25.13 9.18
CA GLY A 605 28.98 -26.29 8.57
C GLY A 605 29.41 -26.13 7.11
N HIS A 606 29.08 -25.00 6.46
CA HIS A 606 29.38 -24.76 5.04
C HIS A 606 30.08 -23.41 4.79
N PHE A 607 29.52 -22.29 5.26
CA PHE A 607 30.10 -20.95 5.18
C PHE A 607 29.53 -20.04 6.27
N ASP A 608 30.23 -18.98 6.63
CA ASP A 608 29.80 -17.97 7.59
C ASP A 608 29.74 -16.57 6.96
N GLN A 609 29.34 -15.58 7.76
CA GLN A 609 29.12 -14.20 7.33
C GLN A 609 30.40 -13.51 6.82
N ASP A 610 31.57 -13.95 7.28
CA ASP A 610 32.87 -13.38 6.93
C ASP A 610 33.57 -14.16 5.79
N SER A 611 33.01 -15.30 5.39
CA SER A 611 33.47 -16.10 4.26
C SER A 611 33.29 -15.35 2.94
N VAL A 612 34.03 -15.77 1.91
CA VAL A 612 33.76 -15.36 0.52
C VAL A 612 32.33 -15.79 0.15
N GLN A 613 31.50 -14.84 -0.29
CA GLN A 613 30.06 -15.05 -0.44
C GLN A 613 29.64 -15.54 -1.83
N TYR A 614 30.44 -15.25 -2.86
CA TYR A 614 30.20 -15.71 -4.24
C TYR A 614 31.53 -15.98 -4.95
N PRO A 615 31.55 -16.81 -6.01
CA PRO A 615 32.77 -17.17 -6.72
C PRO A 615 33.52 -15.96 -7.29
N ASP A 616 34.85 -16.05 -7.37
CA ASP A 616 35.67 -15.02 -7.99
C ASP A 616 35.26 -14.74 -9.46
N GLY A 617 35.65 -13.56 -9.95
CA GLY A 617 35.28 -13.11 -11.29
C GLY A 617 33.84 -12.59 -11.33
N ASP A 618 32.99 -13.22 -12.12
CA ASP A 618 31.59 -12.80 -12.28
C ASP A 618 30.61 -13.52 -11.34
N GLY A 619 31.06 -14.52 -10.58
CA GLY A 619 30.21 -15.35 -9.71
C GLY A 619 29.75 -16.69 -10.31
N THR A 620 30.27 -17.08 -11.48
CA THR A 620 30.01 -18.39 -12.11
C THR A 620 31.00 -19.46 -11.64
N GLY A 621 30.55 -20.72 -11.51
CA GLY A 621 31.45 -21.90 -11.53
C GLY A 621 31.60 -22.70 -10.22
N ILE A 622 31.38 -22.10 -9.03
CA ILE A 622 31.34 -22.85 -7.76
C ILE A 622 29.88 -22.95 -7.31
N THR A 623 29.40 -24.17 -7.06
CA THR A 623 27.97 -24.47 -6.85
C THR A 623 27.67 -25.17 -5.53
N LYS A 624 28.67 -25.30 -4.64
CA LYS A 624 28.55 -25.96 -3.33
C LYS A 624 29.40 -25.25 -2.30
N ASN A 625 28.94 -25.24 -1.04
CA ASN A 625 29.61 -24.61 0.10
C ASN A 625 29.95 -23.14 -0.18
N ILE A 626 29.02 -22.42 -0.78
CA ILE A 626 29.14 -21.01 -1.15
C ILE A 626 27.77 -20.35 -0.97
N ALA A 627 27.71 -19.09 -0.50
CA ALA A 627 26.43 -18.46 -0.24
C ALA A 627 25.61 -18.27 -1.52
N CYS A 628 26.21 -17.68 -2.54
CA CYS A 628 25.54 -17.34 -3.79
C CYS A 628 26.37 -17.75 -5.01
N PHE A 629 25.72 -18.16 -6.10
CA PHE A 629 26.39 -18.37 -7.38
C PHE A 629 25.45 -18.14 -8.57
N ALA A 630 26.04 -17.89 -9.75
CA ALA A 630 25.32 -17.82 -11.01
C ALA A 630 25.26 -19.19 -11.71
N ASP A 631 24.04 -19.64 -11.98
CA ASP A 631 23.71 -20.86 -12.73
C ASP A 631 23.35 -20.47 -14.18
N VAL A 632 24.35 -20.49 -15.07
CA VAL A 632 24.18 -20.08 -16.47
C VAL A 632 23.96 -21.29 -17.36
N THR A 633 22.79 -21.36 -17.98
CA THR A 633 22.37 -22.49 -18.83
C THR A 633 22.06 -22.10 -20.27
N ILE A 634 22.12 -20.80 -20.60
CA ILE A 634 21.86 -20.25 -21.94
C ILE A 634 23.13 -20.06 -22.77
N ASP A 635 22.98 -20.17 -24.09
CA ASP A 635 24.03 -19.96 -25.10
C ASP A 635 23.56 -18.94 -26.17
N PRO A 636 24.31 -17.85 -26.44
CA PRO A 636 25.54 -17.44 -25.75
C PRO A 636 25.27 -17.01 -24.30
N ALA A 637 26.22 -17.32 -23.42
CA ALA A 637 26.17 -16.90 -22.02
C ALA A 637 26.21 -15.36 -21.89
N PRO A 638 25.52 -14.77 -20.89
CA PRO A 638 25.59 -13.33 -20.63
C PRO A 638 27.00 -12.87 -20.29
N THR A 639 27.45 -11.80 -20.97
CA THR A 639 28.81 -11.25 -20.85
C THR A 639 28.97 -10.18 -19.77
N TYR A 640 27.87 -9.74 -19.14
CA TYR A 640 27.90 -8.75 -18.08
C TYR A 640 28.25 -9.38 -16.71
N GLN A 641 28.81 -8.56 -15.81
CA GLN A 641 29.09 -8.91 -14.43
C GLN A 641 27.79 -9.23 -13.68
N LYS A 642 27.77 -10.36 -12.95
CA LYS A 642 26.57 -10.90 -12.30
C LYS A 642 26.51 -10.53 -10.82
N PHE A 643 27.65 -10.61 -10.11
CA PHE A 643 27.74 -10.24 -8.68
C PHE A 643 28.54 -8.95 -8.43
N PHE A 644 28.10 -8.11 -7.49
CA PHE A 644 28.70 -6.83 -7.13
C PHE A 644 28.94 -6.71 -5.62
N PRO A 645 30.00 -5.98 -5.21
CA PRO A 645 30.34 -5.81 -3.80
C PRO A 645 29.43 -4.84 -3.05
N GLU A 646 28.72 -3.94 -3.74
CA GLU A 646 27.86 -2.92 -3.14
C GLU A 646 26.38 -3.19 -3.41
N PRO A 647 25.47 -2.81 -2.50
CA PRO A 647 24.03 -2.91 -2.73
C PRO A 647 23.56 -1.96 -3.84
N PHE A 648 22.50 -2.35 -4.55
CA PHE A 648 21.97 -1.55 -5.68
C PHE A 648 21.07 -0.38 -5.27
N PHE A 649 20.51 -0.45 -4.07
CA PHE A 649 19.57 0.54 -3.53
C PHE A 649 19.53 0.43 -2.01
N GLU A 650 19.05 1.50 -1.35
CA GLU A 650 18.92 1.54 0.11
C GLU A 650 17.80 0.62 0.60
N ALA A 651 18.10 -0.19 1.62
CA ALA A 651 17.18 -1.20 2.13
C ALA A 651 16.00 -0.60 2.92
N TYR A 652 16.25 0.50 3.66
CA TYR A 652 15.34 1.01 4.69
C TYR A 652 14.97 -0.04 5.75
N VAL A 653 15.93 -0.89 6.09
CA VAL A 653 15.81 -1.98 7.06
C VAL A 653 17.05 -1.94 7.94
N GLU A 654 16.87 -2.01 9.26
CA GLU A 654 17.96 -2.22 10.19
C GLU A 654 18.62 -3.58 9.91
N THR A 655 19.90 -3.52 9.53
CA THR A 655 20.63 -4.70 9.07
C THR A 655 21.44 -5.28 10.21
N HIS A 656 21.23 -6.56 10.46
CA HIS A 656 21.95 -7.31 11.47
C HIS A 656 22.97 -8.25 10.82
N THR A 657 23.93 -8.74 11.60
CA THR A 657 24.69 -9.92 11.17
C THR A 657 23.74 -11.13 11.04
N SER A 658 24.11 -12.14 10.26
CA SER A 658 23.26 -13.33 10.09
C SER A 658 23.02 -14.07 11.41
N THR A 659 24.03 -14.09 12.29
CA THR A 659 23.97 -14.73 13.60
C THR A 659 23.06 -13.99 14.58
N GLU A 660 23.08 -12.65 14.57
CA GLU A 660 22.10 -11.85 15.32
C GLU A 660 20.70 -11.99 14.73
N ALA A 661 20.56 -11.92 13.40
CA ALA A 661 19.29 -12.11 12.72
C ALA A 661 18.63 -13.45 13.10
N TYR A 662 19.42 -14.52 13.24
CA TYR A 662 18.92 -15.81 13.74
C TYR A 662 18.22 -15.68 15.10
N LYS A 663 18.85 -15.00 16.07
CA LYS A 663 18.29 -14.80 17.41
C LYS A 663 17.03 -13.92 17.37
N LEU A 664 17.07 -12.83 16.60
CA LEU A 664 15.96 -11.89 16.48
C LEU A 664 14.73 -12.54 15.83
N VAL A 665 14.91 -13.24 14.72
CA VAL A 665 13.81 -13.88 13.98
C VAL A 665 13.14 -14.98 14.80
N LEU A 666 13.90 -15.79 15.54
CA LEU A 666 13.32 -16.80 16.43
C LEU A 666 12.57 -16.18 17.61
N SER A 667 13.00 -15.01 18.06
CA SER A 667 12.34 -14.26 19.12
C SER A 667 11.08 -13.52 18.63
N ASP A 668 11.00 -13.23 17.34
CA ASP A 668 10.08 -12.20 16.85
C ASP A 668 9.62 -12.38 15.39
N SER A 669 9.16 -13.58 15.03
CA SER A 669 8.51 -13.86 13.74
C SER A 669 7.19 -14.61 13.90
N GLY A 670 6.26 -14.47 12.95
CA GLY A 670 4.95 -15.11 13.01
C GLY A 670 3.91 -14.32 13.82
N ALA A 671 2.67 -14.75 13.76
CA ALA A 671 1.59 -14.23 14.58
C ALA A 671 1.83 -14.60 16.04
N SER A 672 2.19 -13.60 16.84
CA SER A 672 2.44 -13.73 18.29
C SER A 672 1.34 -13.14 19.16
N GLN A 673 0.43 -12.35 18.59
CA GLN A 673 -0.69 -11.71 19.30
C GLN A 673 -2.03 -12.28 18.80
N PRO A 674 -3.00 -12.52 19.68
CA PRO A 674 -2.93 -12.37 21.15
C PRO A 674 -2.00 -13.39 21.85
N VAL A 675 -1.71 -14.51 21.19
CA VAL A 675 -0.75 -15.50 21.69
C VAL A 675 -0.10 -16.20 20.50
N ARG A 676 1.17 -16.63 20.63
CA ARG A 676 1.80 -17.56 19.67
C ARG A 676 1.21 -18.96 19.85
N ASP A 677 0.76 -19.57 18.76
CA ASP A 677 0.11 -20.87 18.80
C ASP A 677 1.11 -22.04 18.92
N ASP A 678 0.62 -23.25 19.21
CA ASP A 678 1.46 -24.40 19.51
C ASP A 678 2.29 -24.82 18.29
N HIS A 679 1.72 -24.66 17.09
CA HIS A 679 2.44 -24.90 15.84
C HIS A 679 3.66 -23.98 15.70
N ASP A 680 3.49 -22.66 15.76
CA ASP A 680 4.59 -21.71 15.59
C ASP A 680 5.62 -21.82 16.73
N ARG A 681 5.19 -22.11 17.97
CA ARG A 681 6.09 -22.41 19.10
C ARG A 681 6.96 -23.63 18.80
N ARG A 682 6.38 -24.68 18.22
CA ARG A 682 7.11 -25.89 17.80
C ARG A 682 8.11 -25.56 16.70
N ILE A 683 7.74 -24.80 15.68
CA ILE A 683 8.65 -24.43 14.58
C ILE A 683 9.87 -23.64 15.09
N VAL A 684 9.67 -22.67 15.99
CA VAL A 684 10.76 -21.93 16.62
C VAL A 684 11.67 -22.89 17.41
N ARG A 685 11.09 -23.77 18.24
CA ARG A 685 11.85 -24.75 19.02
C ARG A 685 12.66 -25.68 18.12
N GLU A 686 12.05 -26.25 17.08
CA GLU A 686 12.69 -27.15 16.13
C GLU A 686 13.85 -26.49 15.40
N THR A 687 13.69 -25.23 15.02
CA THR A 687 14.76 -24.43 14.42
C THR A 687 15.92 -24.18 15.40
N LEU A 688 15.61 -23.91 16.66
CA LEU A 688 16.60 -23.67 17.72
C LEU A 688 17.37 -24.94 18.09
N THR A 689 16.68 -26.07 18.25
CA THR A 689 17.29 -27.34 18.67
C THR A 689 17.81 -28.18 17.51
N ASN A 690 17.61 -27.70 16.27
CA ASN A 690 17.92 -28.42 15.04
C ASN A 690 17.33 -29.85 15.00
N THR A 691 16.02 -29.95 15.25
CA THR A 691 15.28 -31.22 15.29
C THR A 691 14.01 -31.15 14.44
N THR A 692 13.37 -32.28 14.19
CA THR A 692 12.04 -32.34 13.55
C THR A 692 11.10 -33.19 14.40
N THR A 693 9.87 -32.74 14.67
CA THR A 693 8.87 -33.56 15.38
C THR A 693 8.15 -34.53 14.43
N TYR A 694 7.73 -34.04 13.27
CA TYR A 694 6.92 -34.79 12.32
C TYR A 694 7.70 -35.27 11.10
N VAL A 695 7.10 -36.21 10.36
CA VAL A 695 7.65 -36.80 9.14
C VAL A 695 6.50 -36.91 8.13
N GLY A 696 6.75 -36.53 6.88
CA GLY A 696 5.76 -36.67 5.82
C GLY A 696 5.28 -38.11 5.67
N SER A 697 3.97 -38.33 5.74
CA SER A 697 3.38 -39.68 5.72
C SER A 697 3.54 -40.40 4.38
N VAL A 698 3.78 -39.67 3.29
CA VAL A 698 3.94 -40.22 1.93
C VAL A 698 5.41 -40.19 1.52
N SER A 699 6.06 -39.05 1.73
CA SER A 699 7.43 -38.76 1.30
C SER A 699 8.49 -39.39 2.21
N GLY A 700 8.17 -39.62 3.49
CA GLY A 700 9.10 -40.03 4.53
C GLY A 700 10.13 -38.96 4.91
N GLU A 701 9.92 -37.71 4.48
CA GLU A 701 10.87 -36.62 4.72
C GLU A 701 10.67 -35.97 6.09
N LYS A 702 11.77 -35.76 6.80
CA LYS A 702 11.74 -35.29 8.19
C LYS A 702 11.42 -33.79 8.25
N GLY A 703 10.35 -33.44 8.94
CA GLY A 703 9.82 -32.08 9.04
C GLY A 703 8.97 -31.64 7.86
N LEU A 704 9.13 -32.23 6.66
CA LEU A 704 8.34 -31.86 5.48
C LEU A 704 7.10 -32.73 5.41
N ILE A 705 6.01 -32.23 5.98
CA ILE A 705 4.72 -32.93 6.02
C ILE A 705 4.07 -32.99 4.63
N ASP A 706 3.29 -34.03 4.36
CA ASP A 706 2.54 -34.22 3.11
C ASP A 706 1.05 -33.90 3.28
N HIS A 707 0.57 -33.92 4.52
CA HIS A 707 -0.79 -33.61 4.91
C HIS A 707 -0.78 -32.92 6.29
N GLU A 708 -1.72 -32.01 6.55
CA GLU A 708 -1.90 -31.39 7.87
C GLU A 708 -2.06 -32.41 9.02
N ASP A 709 -2.65 -33.58 8.76
CA ASP A 709 -2.80 -34.69 9.70
C ASP A 709 -1.46 -35.27 10.17
N ASP A 710 -0.38 -35.14 9.39
CA ASP A 710 0.97 -35.56 9.81
C ASP A 710 1.43 -34.76 11.04
N ALA A 711 0.94 -33.52 11.17
CA ALA A 711 1.18 -32.64 12.31
C ALA A 711 0.07 -32.66 13.37
N GLY A 712 -0.93 -33.55 13.21
CA GLY A 712 -2.10 -33.64 14.08
C GLY A 712 -3.27 -32.74 13.68
N GLY A 713 -3.19 -32.07 12.53
CA GLY A 713 -4.19 -31.10 12.07
C GLY A 713 -4.11 -29.75 12.79
N LEU A 714 -5.07 -28.86 12.49
CA LEU A 714 -5.19 -27.58 13.20
C LEU A 714 -5.45 -27.85 14.68
N GLU A 715 -4.63 -27.25 15.55
CA GLU A 715 -4.87 -27.27 16.99
C GLU A 715 -6.23 -26.64 17.34
N ASP A 716 -6.69 -26.84 18.58
CA ASP A 716 -7.98 -26.28 19.00
C ASP A 716 -7.92 -24.74 19.08
N PHE A 717 -8.82 -24.08 18.33
CA PHE A 717 -9.05 -22.64 18.27
C PHE A 717 -10.51 -22.38 18.65
N PRO A 718 -10.84 -22.36 19.96
CA PRO A 718 -12.21 -22.18 20.42
C PRO A 718 -12.76 -20.83 19.98
N ALA A 719 -14.07 -20.79 19.68
CA ALA A 719 -14.76 -19.55 19.40
C ALA A 719 -14.88 -18.71 20.68
N VAL A 720 -14.25 -17.53 20.69
CA VAL A 720 -14.29 -16.60 21.82
C VAL A 720 -14.83 -15.26 21.31
N VAL A 721 -15.81 -14.69 21.99
CA VAL A 721 -16.40 -13.39 21.62
C VAL A 721 -16.10 -12.38 22.73
N ARG A 722 -15.68 -11.18 22.37
CA ARG A 722 -15.45 -10.09 23.31
C ARG A 722 -16.79 -9.66 23.95
N PRO A 723 -16.82 -9.40 25.27
CA PRO A 723 -18.02 -8.87 25.90
C PRO A 723 -18.30 -7.46 25.36
N VAL A 724 -19.57 -7.06 25.35
CA VAL A 724 -19.98 -5.70 24.94
C VAL A 724 -19.36 -4.59 25.80
N SER A 725 -18.89 -4.91 27.00
CA SER A 725 -18.19 -3.99 27.91
C SER A 725 -16.71 -3.81 27.57
N TRP A 726 -16.19 -4.50 26.56
CA TRP A 726 -14.81 -4.31 26.11
C TRP A 726 -14.64 -2.99 25.34
N ASP A 727 -15.64 -2.68 24.52
CA ASP A 727 -15.73 -1.52 23.62
C ASP A 727 -17.22 -1.12 23.62
N ALA A 728 -17.62 -0.40 24.67
CA ALA A 728 -19.02 -0.14 24.97
C ALA A 728 -19.60 0.98 24.10
N ASP A 729 -18.77 1.91 23.62
CA ASP A 729 -19.16 2.99 22.72
C ASP A 729 -19.07 2.61 21.23
N GLY A 730 -18.42 1.48 20.92
CA GLY A 730 -18.39 0.85 19.61
C GLY A 730 -17.42 1.50 18.64
N ASP A 731 -16.44 2.27 19.13
CA ASP A 731 -15.48 2.99 18.31
C ASP A 731 -14.33 2.09 17.78
N GLY A 732 -14.25 0.84 18.26
CA GLY A 732 -13.23 -0.15 17.89
C GLY A 732 -12.00 -0.18 18.79
N ILE A 733 -11.98 0.66 19.82
CA ILE A 733 -10.96 0.75 20.84
C ILE A 733 -11.54 0.14 22.12
N ALA A 734 -10.68 -0.46 22.94
CA ALA A 734 -11.14 -0.95 24.22
C ALA A 734 -11.33 0.23 25.20
N ASP A 735 -12.40 0.23 26.01
CA ASP A 735 -12.72 1.32 26.94
C ASP A 735 -11.55 1.66 27.90
N TRP A 736 -10.68 0.69 28.22
CA TRP A 736 -9.50 0.92 29.07
C TRP A 736 -8.38 1.72 28.38
N TRP A 737 -8.43 1.85 27.06
CA TRP A 737 -7.52 2.69 26.28
C TRP A 737 -8.06 4.12 26.12
N ASP A 738 -9.34 4.37 26.40
CA ASP A 738 -9.95 5.70 26.22
C ASP A 738 -9.16 6.82 26.88
N GLY A 739 -9.02 7.92 26.15
CA GLY A 739 -8.19 9.06 26.55
C GLY A 739 -6.68 8.87 26.36
N SER A 740 -6.22 7.69 25.92
CA SER A 740 -4.84 7.48 25.49
C SER A 740 -4.60 8.04 24.08
N THR A 741 -3.35 8.40 23.79
CA THR A 741 -2.96 8.95 22.48
C THR A 741 -2.48 7.85 21.53
N GLY A 742 -2.43 8.16 20.23
CA GLY A 742 -1.79 7.30 19.24
C GLY A 742 -0.26 7.22 19.36
N GLY A 743 0.36 8.17 20.07
CA GLY A 743 1.73 8.59 19.83
C GLY A 743 1.82 9.60 18.68
N GLU A 744 3.04 10.09 18.39
CA GLU A 744 3.26 11.08 17.33
C GLU A 744 2.90 10.50 15.95
N GLY A 745 2.03 11.19 15.22
CA GLY A 745 1.64 10.82 13.85
C GLY A 745 0.62 9.68 13.71
N TYR A 746 0.08 9.17 14.82
CA TYR A 746 -0.94 8.10 14.82
C TYR A 746 -2.24 8.54 15.46
N THR A 747 -3.37 8.04 14.95
CA THR A 747 -4.69 8.21 15.56
C THR A 747 -4.82 7.38 16.85
N PRO A 748 -5.78 7.67 17.76
CA PRO A 748 -5.98 6.87 18.97
C PRO A 748 -6.14 5.37 18.71
N ILE A 749 -6.93 4.99 17.68
CA ILE A 749 -7.08 3.58 17.30
C ILE A 749 -5.78 2.97 16.78
N GLU A 750 -4.96 3.70 16.02
CA GLU A 750 -3.65 3.19 15.61
C GLU A 750 -2.72 2.97 16.81
N GLY A 751 -2.76 3.85 17.82
CA GLY A 751 -2.06 3.63 19.09
C GLY A 751 -2.49 2.36 19.79
N TYR A 752 -3.80 2.14 19.88
CA TYR A 752 -4.39 0.91 20.42
C TYR A 752 -3.93 -0.33 19.63
N LEU A 753 -4.01 -0.29 18.30
CA LEU A 753 -3.57 -1.38 17.43
C LEU A 753 -2.07 -1.67 17.55
N ASN A 754 -1.25 -0.63 17.74
CA ASN A 754 0.19 -0.77 17.96
C ASN A 754 0.47 -1.41 19.32
N PHE A 755 -0.20 -0.97 20.38
CA PHE A 755 -0.10 -1.61 21.71
C PHE A 755 -0.50 -3.08 21.66
N MET A 756 -1.64 -3.40 21.03
CA MET A 756 -2.13 -4.77 20.92
C MET A 756 -1.23 -5.66 20.05
N ALA A 757 -0.39 -5.09 19.18
CA ALA A 757 0.49 -5.86 18.29
C ALA A 757 1.85 -6.18 18.93
N ASP A 758 2.25 -5.43 19.95
CA ASP A 758 3.47 -5.68 20.70
C ASP A 758 3.18 -6.60 21.90
N PRO A 759 4.19 -7.29 22.45
CA PRO A 759 4.04 -8.05 23.69
C PRO A 759 3.47 -7.16 24.80
N HIS A 760 2.39 -7.61 25.43
CA HIS A 760 1.71 -6.85 26.48
C HIS A 760 1.06 -7.75 27.51
N ALA A 761 0.70 -7.16 28.65
CA ALA A 761 -0.09 -7.79 29.69
C ALA A 761 -1.20 -6.88 30.20
N PHE A 762 -2.22 -7.47 30.81
CA PHE A 762 -3.30 -6.79 31.49
C PHE A 762 -3.22 -7.04 33.00
N VAL A 763 -3.42 -6.00 33.80
CA VAL A 763 -3.36 -6.10 35.26
C VAL A 763 -4.30 -5.10 35.92
N ALA A 764 -4.93 -5.46 37.04
CA ALA A 764 -5.71 -4.51 37.82
C ALA A 764 -4.82 -3.48 38.53
N PRO A 765 -5.35 -2.28 38.87
CA PRO A 765 -4.66 -1.36 39.76
C PRO A 765 -4.24 -2.03 41.07
N SER A 766 -3.02 -1.78 41.51
CA SER A 766 -2.36 -2.47 42.65
C SER A 766 -2.15 -3.98 42.47
N GLY A 767 -2.45 -4.52 41.30
CA GLY A 767 -2.23 -5.91 40.94
C GLY A 767 -0.77 -6.20 40.56
N THR A 768 -0.50 -7.47 40.26
CA THR A 768 0.83 -7.93 39.86
C THR A 768 0.71 -8.92 38.71
N VAL A 769 1.62 -8.84 37.75
CA VAL A 769 1.75 -9.82 36.67
C VAL A 769 3.20 -10.26 36.53
N GLU A 770 3.39 -11.56 36.31
CA GLU A 770 4.70 -12.16 36.01
C GLU A 770 4.80 -12.44 34.52
N ILE A 771 5.97 -12.14 33.94
CA ILE A 771 6.24 -12.23 32.51
C ILE A 771 7.49 -13.08 32.34
N ASP A 772 7.39 -14.17 31.57
CA ASP A 772 8.54 -14.98 31.17
C ASP A 772 9.26 -14.33 29.97
N LEU A 773 10.26 -13.50 30.26
CA LEU A 773 11.00 -12.74 29.24
C LEU A 773 11.72 -13.67 28.25
N ALA A 774 12.17 -14.86 28.69
CA ALA A 774 12.85 -15.79 27.80
C ALA A 774 11.89 -16.37 26.77
N ALA A 775 10.71 -16.82 27.22
CA ALA A 775 9.71 -17.40 26.34
C ALA A 775 9.03 -16.37 25.42
N GLU A 776 8.71 -15.19 25.97
CA GLU A 776 7.90 -14.18 25.27
C GLU A 776 8.74 -13.26 24.37
N LEU A 777 9.97 -12.95 24.78
CA LEU A 777 10.74 -11.88 24.15
C LEU A 777 12.06 -12.34 23.52
N ALA A 778 12.63 -13.45 23.97
CA ALA A 778 14.02 -13.81 23.71
C ALA A 778 14.21 -15.28 23.32
N ALA A 779 13.24 -15.89 22.63
CA ALA A 779 13.28 -17.32 22.29
C ALA A 779 14.54 -17.74 21.49
N GLY A 780 15.16 -16.82 20.75
CA GLY A 780 16.41 -17.07 20.04
C GLY A 780 17.69 -16.87 20.87
N PHE A 781 17.62 -16.28 22.07
CA PHE A 781 18.76 -16.04 22.95
C PHE A 781 18.94 -17.21 23.93
N SER A 782 19.50 -18.31 23.45
CA SER A 782 19.61 -19.55 24.24
C SER A 782 20.86 -19.67 25.11
N ASP A 783 21.94 -18.92 24.83
CA ASP A 783 23.18 -19.02 25.61
C ASP A 783 23.25 -17.99 26.74
N LYS A 784 22.72 -18.38 27.91
CA LYS A 784 22.74 -17.57 29.15
C LYS A 784 22.18 -16.16 28.94
N PRO A 785 20.90 -16.04 28.53
CA PRO A 785 20.27 -14.74 28.35
C PRO A 785 20.24 -13.96 29.67
N ALA A 786 20.50 -12.66 29.58
CA ALA A 786 20.39 -11.70 30.66
C ALA A 786 19.43 -10.58 30.27
N PHE A 787 18.68 -10.10 31.27
CA PHE A 787 17.60 -9.13 31.05
C PHE A 787 17.76 -7.92 31.96
N ALA A 788 17.63 -6.74 31.37
CA ALA A 788 17.50 -5.48 32.09
C ALA A 788 16.22 -4.77 31.66
N VAL A 789 15.59 -4.04 32.58
CA VAL A 789 14.32 -3.33 32.33
C VAL A 789 14.44 -1.86 32.68
N SER A 790 13.80 -1.00 31.90
CA SER A 790 13.77 0.44 32.15
C SER A 790 12.50 1.09 31.60
N GLY A 791 12.15 2.28 32.08
CA GLY A 791 11.08 3.09 31.48
C GLY A 791 9.66 2.93 32.03
N ALA A 792 9.38 1.95 32.90
CA ALA A 792 8.07 1.85 33.56
C ALA A 792 7.78 3.11 34.41
N THR A 793 6.58 3.69 34.24
CA THR A 793 6.18 4.94 34.90
C THR A 793 4.95 4.82 35.80
N LYS A 794 4.06 3.87 35.54
CA LYS A 794 2.83 3.63 36.33
C LYS A 794 2.94 2.46 37.29
N GLY A 795 3.96 1.63 37.12
CA GLY A 795 4.27 0.52 38.02
C GLY A 795 5.77 0.37 38.25
N LYS A 796 6.13 -0.71 38.95
CA LYS A 796 7.52 -1.07 39.21
C LYS A 796 7.80 -2.45 38.63
N VAL A 797 8.88 -2.58 37.89
CA VAL A 797 9.36 -3.85 37.33
C VAL A 797 10.59 -4.32 38.11
N THR A 798 10.60 -5.59 38.50
CA THR A 798 11.78 -6.27 39.03
C THR A 798 12.04 -7.54 38.25
N VAL A 799 13.30 -7.82 37.94
CA VAL A 799 13.71 -9.01 37.18
C VAL A 799 14.45 -9.99 38.09
N SER A 800 14.06 -11.26 38.05
CA SER A 800 14.76 -12.36 38.71
C SER A 800 14.92 -13.52 37.73
N GLY A 801 16.15 -13.73 37.24
CA GLY A 801 16.40 -14.68 36.16
C GLY A 801 15.73 -14.22 34.87
N SER A 802 14.87 -15.07 34.27
CA SER A 802 14.09 -14.73 33.09
C SER A 802 12.70 -14.16 33.40
N VAL A 803 12.33 -14.01 34.67
CA VAL A 803 10.99 -13.55 35.05
C VAL A 803 11.03 -12.08 35.42
N ALA A 804 10.22 -11.27 34.74
CA ALA A 804 9.89 -9.92 35.18
C ALA A 804 8.58 -9.92 35.97
N THR A 805 8.61 -9.32 37.15
CA THR A 805 7.42 -9.05 37.96
C THR A 805 7.08 -7.57 37.83
N TYR A 806 5.94 -7.26 37.21
CA TYR A 806 5.39 -5.90 37.16
C TYR A 806 4.35 -5.73 38.27
N VAL A 807 4.55 -4.75 39.14
CA VAL A 807 3.60 -4.35 40.19
C VAL A 807 2.97 -3.02 39.80
N ALA A 808 1.67 -3.03 39.54
CA ALA A 808 0.93 -1.85 39.12
C ALA A 808 0.75 -0.86 40.27
N GLY A 809 0.77 0.44 39.97
CA GLY A 809 0.32 1.49 40.87
C GLY A 809 -1.20 1.47 41.08
N THR A 810 -1.71 2.45 41.82
CA THR A 810 -3.15 2.59 42.11
C THR A 810 -3.98 3.18 40.97
N GLU A 811 -3.31 3.77 39.97
CA GLU A 811 -3.97 4.47 38.87
C GLU A 811 -4.08 3.57 37.62
N ALA A 812 -5.21 3.68 36.93
CA ALA A 812 -5.40 3.05 35.64
C ALA A 812 -4.59 3.73 34.52
N GLY A 813 -4.50 3.07 33.38
CA GLY A 813 -3.92 3.58 32.14
C GLY A 813 -2.81 2.69 31.58
N ILE A 814 -2.14 3.20 30.55
CA ILE A 814 -1.15 2.45 29.78
C ILE A 814 0.25 2.77 30.30
N ASP A 815 1.02 1.71 30.58
CA ASP A 815 2.44 1.77 30.87
C ASP A 815 3.23 1.04 29.77
N ARG A 816 4.49 1.41 29.61
CA ARG A 816 5.44 0.71 28.73
C ARG A 816 6.80 0.68 29.40
N PHE A 817 7.52 -0.41 29.21
CA PHE A 817 8.92 -0.50 29.62
C PHE A 817 9.72 -1.25 28.56
N GLU A 818 11.00 -0.88 28.45
CA GLU A 818 11.94 -1.52 27.55
C GLU A 818 12.63 -2.67 28.27
N VAL A 819 12.76 -3.79 27.57
CA VAL A 819 13.50 -4.98 27.97
C VAL A 819 14.73 -5.09 27.10
N GLU A 820 15.90 -4.84 27.69
CA GLU A 820 17.19 -5.12 27.08
C GLU A 820 17.54 -6.59 27.31
N ILE A 821 17.75 -7.31 26.22
CA ILE A 821 18.10 -8.73 26.17
C ILE A 821 19.55 -8.81 25.72
N SER A 822 20.39 -9.54 26.44
CA SER A 822 21.77 -9.82 26.04
C SER A 822 22.12 -11.28 26.28
N ASP A 823 23.19 -11.76 25.67
CA ASP A 823 23.70 -13.12 25.88
C ASP A 823 25.22 -13.18 26.03
N ALA A 824 25.74 -14.39 26.29
CA ALA A 824 27.17 -14.61 26.49
C ALA A 824 28.02 -14.43 25.22
N GLU A 825 27.40 -14.38 24.03
CA GLU A 825 28.07 -14.12 22.76
C GLU A 825 28.21 -12.61 22.47
N GLY A 826 27.61 -11.75 23.30
CA GLY A 826 27.68 -10.29 23.19
C GLY A 826 26.62 -9.68 22.29
N SER A 827 25.62 -10.45 21.86
CA SER A 827 24.45 -9.91 21.15
C SER A 827 23.58 -9.10 22.12
N SER A 828 22.94 -8.03 21.62
CA SER A 828 21.95 -7.25 22.37
C SER A 828 20.72 -6.96 21.52
N TYR A 829 19.54 -6.97 22.15
CA TYR A 829 18.27 -6.64 21.52
C TYR A 829 17.36 -5.96 22.53
N THR A 830 16.75 -4.84 22.15
CA THR A 830 15.78 -4.13 23.01
C THR A 830 14.38 -4.30 22.46
N ARG A 831 13.43 -4.62 23.34
CA ARG A 831 12.01 -4.73 23.01
C ARG A 831 11.15 -3.95 23.97
N SER A 832 10.14 -3.27 23.44
CA SER A 832 9.10 -2.67 24.26
C SER A 832 8.12 -3.73 24.75
N PHE A 833 7.68 -3.59 26.00
CA PHE A 833 6.61 -4.40 26.60
C PHE A 833 5.53 -3.46 27.16
N GLY A 834 4.29 -3.69 26.74
CA GLY A 834 3.13 -2.90 27.18
C GLY A 834 2.45 -3.47 28.42
N VAL A 835 1.92 -2.61 29.28
CA VAL A 835 1.02 -3.04 30.36
C VAL A 835 -0.20 -2.14 30.39
N ALA A 836 -1.39 -2.72 30.26
CA ALA A 836 -2.63 -1.97 30.47
C ALA A 836 -3.13 -2.21 31.90
N VAL A 837 -3.26 -1.13 32.66
CA VAL A 837 -3.73 -1.15 34.04
C VAL A 837 -5.19 -0.71 34.09
N PHE A 838 -6.13 -1.61 34.37
CA PHE A 838 -7.57 -1.27 34.43
C PHE A 838 -8.37 -2.26 35.27
N GLY A 839 -9.53 -1.83 35.77
CA GLY A 839 -10.40 -2.70 36.57
C GLY A 839 -11.03 -3.80 35.72
N GLY A 840 -11.07 -5.04 36.23
CA GLY A 840 -11.59 -6.19 35.48
C GLY A 840 -10.58 -6.79 34.50
N ALA A 841 -9.30 -6.42 34.56
CA ALA A 841 -8.23 -7.01 33.75
C ALA A 841 -8.14 -8.54 33.94
N GLU A 842 -8.44 -9.04 35.13
CA GLU A 842 -8.56 -10.47 35.44
C GLU A 842 -9.63 -11.22 34.64
N ASP A 843 -10.64 -10.54 34.10
CA ASP A 843 -11.72 -11.16 33.31
C ASP A 843 -11.38 -11.27 31.81
N VAL A 844 -10.23 -10.75 31.40
CA VAL A 844 -9.80 -10.61 29.98
C VAL A 844 -8.77 -11.68 29.56
N GLN A 845 -8.10 -12.30 30.54
CA GLN A 845 -6.99 -13.24 30.31
C GLN A 845 -7.40 -14.52 29.60
#